data_AF-A0A1N6M7L0-F1
#
_entry.id   AF-A0A1N6M7L0-F1
#
_cell.length_a   1.000
_cell.length_b   1.000
_cell.length_c   1.000
_cell.angle_alpha   90.00
_cell.angle_beta   90.00
_cell.angle_gamma   90.00
#
_symmetry.space_group_name_H-M   'P 1'
#
loop_
_entity.id
_entity.type
_entity.pdbx_description
1 polymer ?
#
loop_
_entity_poly.entity_id
_entity_poly.type
_entity_poly.pdbx_seq_one_letter_code
_entity_poly.pdbx_strand_id
1 'polypeptide(L)'
;MKRIYQQYLDKCEERAAQGVVKPALTAEEVQACFALLQSEADSALFAEILDLLKNHTPAGVDDAAKVKAEILGQIALGTLSVAAISPREATRMLGSMMGGYCVDKLILLLDDDQLAEEAANQLKNMLLVYEKSDDIVAKAREGNPYAKQVVDSWAQEEWLSRQSSVAECLTMTVFKVTGESTTDDFSPAPNAWSRPDIPLHALSMYKNARDGIQPDQDGERGPVSLINELKQHGHPICFVGDVVGTGSSRKSAANSLIWYIGHDIPCVPNKRRGGVVLGGKIAPIFFNTLEDSGAMPIEVDVSNINMGDVIDIYPYQGLIKRHDSDEVLAEFTLKHDAILAQVRAGGRIPYLIGKSLTERVRQALGLAEDNTKAGSVDQPFTLAQKIVGKACGVAGVQPGMFCTPKVTTVGSQDTTGAMTRDEIKDLACMKFSADLVMQSFCHTNAYPRMIDSQLHATLPEFFESRGGVALRPGDGVIHSWLNRMLVPDTLGTGGDSHTRFPMGISFPAGSGLVAYAAATGTMPIDMPESVLVKFKGEMKSGITLRDLVHAIPYFARKQGLLTIEKANKVNVFSGRIIEIQGLESLSVDQAFELADATAERSAAATTIALAQEQVIKNVRSNVTLLEWMIGQNYGHRETLQSRVDALKTWLEKPTLLAADPDAEYAATLEIDLAEIDEPILCCPNDPDDARQLSEVAGTNIDEVFIGSCMTNIGHFRAVGKLLDKLPDLTHSALWIAPPTKMDAAQLRKEGILNTYIRARARVEEPGCSLCMGNQAQVREGATAVSTSTRNFPNRLGQGSKVFLASAELAAVTAILGYLPSVDEYRSRVSVLSEDQDSLYQELLFDQDVAYQTVADQTESRIAVVSC
;
A
#
# COMPACT_ATOMS: atom_id res chain seq x y z
N MET A 1 3.44 16.56 -35.58
CA MET A 1 2.58 17.41 -34.72
C MET A 1 1.11 17.29 -35.07
N LYS A 2 0.61 17.78 -36.22
CA LYS A 2 -0.81 17.58 -36.63
C LYS A 2 -1.31 16.13 -36.51
N ARG A 3 -0.52 15.16 -37.00
CA ARG A 3 -0.81 13.74 -36.87
C ARG A 3 -0.93 13.26 -35.40
N ILE A 4 -0.07 13.74 -34.51
CA ILE A 4 -0.06 13.37 -33.09
C ILE A 4 -1.32 13.91 -32.41
N TYR A 5 -1.67 15.18 -32.69
CA TYR A 5 -2.89 15.77 -32.18
C TYR A 5 -4.16 15.04 -32.70
N GLN A 6 -4.19 14.68 -33.99
CA GLN A 6 -5.29 13.87 -34.52
C GLN A 6 -5.39 12.51 -33.81
N GLN A 7 -4.26 11.83 -33.58
CA GLN A 7 -4.24 10.58 -32.82
C GLN A 7 -4.76 10.75 -31.38
N TYR A 8 -4.55 11.91 -30.75
CA TYR A 8 -5.15 12.22 -29.46
C TYR A 8 -6.67 12.40 -29.54
N LEU A 9 -7.18 13.07 -30.58
CA LEU A 9 -8.61 13.20 -30.80
C LEU A 9 -9.27 11.84 -31.03
N ASP A 10 -8.64 10.97 -31.83
CA ASP A 10 -9.11 9.60 -32.05
C ASP A 10 -9.22 8.83 -30.72
N LYS A 11 -8.21 8.95 -29.82
CA LYS A 11 -8.26 8.37 -28.47
C LYS A 11 -9.39 8.96 -27.62
N CYS A 12 -9.70 10.25 -27.77
CA CYS A 12 -10.81 10.88 -27.06
C CYS A 12 -12.16 10.30 -27.50
N GLU A 13 -12.35 10.06 -28.80
CA GLU A 13 -13.55 9.43 -29.34
C GLU A 13 -13.70 7.99 -28.83
N GLU A 14 -12.63 7.21 -28.84
CA GLU A 14 -12.62 5.83 -28.29
C GLU A 14 -13.02 5.79 -26.81
N ARG A 15 -12.54 6.76 -26.01
CA ARG A 15 -12.89 6.90 -24.60
C ARG A 15 -14.33 7.34 -24.37
N ALA A 16 -14.80 8.30 -25.17
CA ALA A 16 -16.19 8.75 -25.10
C ALA A 16 -17.16 7.60 -25.39
N ALA A 17 -16.83 6.71 -26.33
CA ALA A 17 -17.63 5.52 -26.65
C ALA A 17 -17.73 4.52 -25.47
N GLN A 18 -16.75 4.50 -24.56
CA GLN A 18 -16.78 3.69 -23.33
C GLN A 18 -17.50 4.40 -22.16
N GLY A 19 -17.86 5.67 -22.34
CA GLY A 19 -18.43 6.53 -21.30
C GLY A 19 -17.42 7.04 -20.28
N VAL A 20 -16.15 7.23 -20.69
CA VAL A 20 -15.09 7.77 -19.84
C VAL A 20 -14.54 9.09 -20.39
N VAL A 21 -14.06 9.95 -19.49
CA VAL A 21 -13.52 11.29 -19.81
C VAL A 21 -12.25 11.21 -20.67
N LYS A 22 -11.85 12.33 -21.30
CA LYS A 22 -10.64 12.44 -22.13
C LYS A 22 -9.38 11.92 -21.38
N PRO A 23 -8.42 11.31 -22.08
CA PRO A 23 -7.18 10.90 -21.43
C PRO A 23 -6.30 12.11 -21.13
N ALA A 24 -5.42 11.98 -20.14
CA ALA A 24 -4.38 12.98 -19.90
C ALA A 24 -3.38 12.99 -21.07
N LEU A 25 -2.82 14.16 -21.36
CA LEU A 25 -1.82 14.34 -22.42
C LEU A 25 -0.49 13.71 -22.04
N THR A 26 0.14 13.06 -23.00
CA THR A 26 1.56 12.65 -22.96
C THR A 26 2.49 13.81 -23.30
N ALA A 27 3.79 13.65 -23.03
CA ALA A 27 4.81 14.65 -23.38
C ALA A 27 4.81 15.01 -24.88
N GLU A 28 4.66 14.02 -25.76
CA GLU A 28 4.59 14.25 -27.22
C GLU A 28 3.32 15.00 -27.63
N GLU A 29 2.19 14.74 -26.98
CA GLU A 29 0.92 15.42 -27.24
C GLU A 29 0.94 16.87 -26.72
N VAL A 30 1.57 17.13 -25.56
CA VAL A 30 1.83 18.50 -25.08
C VAL A 30 2.71 19.27 -26.07
N GLN A 31 3.79 18.65 -26.55
CA GLN A 31 4.66 19.26 -27.58
C GLN A 31 3.88 19.58 -28.85
N ALA A 32 3.01 18.68 -29.30
CA ALA A 32 2.16 18.88 -30.47
C ALA A 32 1.17 20.03 -30.28
N CYS A 33 0.56 20.14 -29.09
CA CYS A 33 -0.33 21.24 -28.72
C CYS A 33 0.36 22.61 -28.84
N PHE A 34 1.54 22.76 -28.22
CA PHE A 34 2.30 24.02 -28.32
C PHE A 34 2.76 24.34 -29.75
N ALA A 35 3.16 23.32 -30.53
CA ALA A 35 3.54 23.52 -31.92
C ALA A 35 2.37 24.00 -32.79
N LEU A 36 1.14 23.55 -32.51
CA LEU A 36 -0.07 24.01 -33.20
C LEU A 36 -0.41 25.45 -32.83
N LEU A 37 -0.32 25.82 -31.55
CA LEU A 37 -0.51 27.21 -31.11
C LEU A 37 0.49 28.20 -31.75
N GLN A 38 1.67 27.72 -32.19
CA GLN A 38 2.67 28.54 -32.89
C GLN A 38 2.44 28.64 -34.40
N SER A 39 1.82 27.61 -35.02
CA SER A 39 1.78 27.48 -36.49
C SER A 39 0.41 27.74 -37.10
N GLU A 40 -0.68 27.60 -36.33
CA GLU A 40 -2.05 27.83 -36.79
C GLU A 40 -2.54 29.24 -36.44
N ALA A 41 -3.54 29.73 -37.16
CA ALA A 41 -4.19 31.03 -36.90
C ALA A 41 -5.68 30.90 -36.55
N ASP A 42 -6.14 29.69 -36.23
CA ASP A 42 -7.54 29.41 -35.89
C ASP A 42 -7.81 29.64 -34.40
N SER A 43 -8.58 30.69 -34.09
CA SER A 43 -8.96 31.06 -32.73
C SER A 43 -9.82 30.02 -32.01
N ALA A 44 -10.61 29.22 -32.74
CA ALA A 44 -11.44 28.17 -32.12
C ALA A 44 -10.56 27.00 -31.66
N LEU A 45 -9.62 26.58 -32.52
CA LEU A 45 -8.62 25.57 -32.19
C LEU A 45 -7.74 26.00 -30.99
N PHE A 46 -7.42 27.29 -30.88
CA PHE A 46 -6.66 27.81 -29.74
C PHE A 46 -7.37 27.59 -28.41
N ALA A 47 -8.67 27.88 -28.33
CA ALA A 47 -9.42 27.71 -27.08
C ALA A 47 -9.43 26.25 -26.62
N GLU A 48 -9.62 25.30 -27.55
CA GLU A 48 -9.58 23.86 -27.25
C GLU A 48 -8.19 23.41 -26.81
N ILE A 49 -7.13 23.80 -27.51
CA ILE A 49 -5.76 23.42 -27.14
C ILE A 49 -5.38 24.03 -25.77
N LEU A 50 -5.79 25.26 -25.49
CA LEU A 50 -5.53 25.90 -24.20
C LEU A 50 -6.24 25.17 -23.06
N ASP A 51 -7.49 24.71 -23.27
CA ASP A 51 -8.18 23.87 -22.30
C ASP A 51 -7.43 22.56 -22.05
N LEU A 52 -6.98 21.88 -23.12
CA LEU A 52 -6.19 20.66 -23.00
C LEU A 52 -4.88 20.89 -22.22
N LEU A 53 -4.14 21.95 -22.53
CA LEU A 53 -2.91 22.29 -21.83
C LEU A 53 -3.14 22.67 -20.36
N LYS A 54 -4.28 23.28 -20.03
CA LYS A 54 -4.60 23.71 -18.65
C LYS A 54 -5.13 22.56 -17.80
N ASN A 55 -6.09 21.81 -18.33
CA ASN A 55 -6.92 20.87 -17.58
C ASN A 55 -6.62 19.40 -17.88
N HIS A 56 -5.92 19.10 -18.98
CA HIS A 56 -5.62 17.74 -19.42
C HIS A 56 -4.12 17.38 -19.43
N THR A 57 -3.22 18.27 -19.03
CA THR A 57 -1.82 17.91 -18.75
C THR A 57 -1.64 17.48 -17.30
N PRO A 58 -1.00 16.32 -17.00
CA PRO A 58 -0.59 15.96 -15.65
C PRO A 58 0.23 17.05 -14.95
N ALA A 59 0.18 17.09 -13.62
CA ALA A 59 0.89 18.05 -12.78
C ALA A 59 2.20 17.46 -12.21
N GLY A 60 2.91 18.23 -11.37
CA GLY A 60 4.06 17.75 -10.61
C GLY A 60 5.28 17.40 -11.48
N VAL A 61 5.77 16.17 -11.35
CA VAL A 61 7.00 15.69 -12.03
C VAL A 61 6.75 14.62 -13.08
N ASP A 62 5.57 14.65 -13.72
CA ASP A 62 5.32 13.88 -14.93
C ASP A 62 6.12 14.41 -16.14
N ASP A 63 6.41 13.56 -17.12
CA ASP A 63 7.14 13.95 -18.34
C ASP A 63 6.36 15.00 -19.15
N ALA A 64 5.03 14.91 -19.20
CA ALA A 64 4.19 15.91 -19.85
C ALA A 64 4.21 17.25 -19.09
N ALA A 65 4.27 17.19 -17.75
CA ALA A 65 4.45 18.37 -16.90
C ALA A 65 5.83 19.02 -17.15
N LYS A 66 6.89 18.22 -17.34
CA LYS A 66 8.22 18.73 -17.67
C LYS A 66 8.21 19.58 -18.94
N VAL A 67 7.69 19.03 -20.04
CA VAL A 67 7.59 19.73 -21.33
C VAL A 67 6.74 20.99 -21.21
N LYS A 68 5.58 20.90 -20.53
CA LYS A 68 4.71 22.06 -20.27
C LYS A 68 5.44 23.16 -19.49
N ALA A 69 6.13 22.82 -18.40
CA ALA A 69 6.84 23.79 -17.57
C ALA A 69 8.01 24.45 -18.31
N GLU A 70 8.74 23.70 -19.15
CA GLU A 70 9.84 24.25 -19.96
C GLU A 70 9.34 25.28 -20.98
N ILE A 71 8.31 24.95 -21.75
CA ILE A 71 7.76 25.85 -22.77
C ILE A 71 7.10 27.07 -22.12
N LEU A 72 6.31 26.89 -21.07
CA LEU A 72 5.69 28.02 -20.35
C LEU A 72 6.74 28.94 -19.71
N GLY A 73 7.83 28.37 -19.17
CA GLY A 73 8.95 29.16 -18.66
C GLY A 73 9.59 30.03 -19.75
N GLN A 74 9.79 29.48 -20.96
CA GLN A 74 10.32 30.24 -22.10
C GLN A 74 9.39 31.39 -22.51
N ILE A 75 8.07 31.16 -22.50
CA ILE A 75 7.06 32.18 -22.79
C ILE A 75 7.06 33.28 -21.73
N ALA A 76 7.07 32.89 -20.44
CA ALA A 76 7.09 33.84 -19.33
C ALA A 76 8.36 34.71 -19.35
N LEU A 77 9.53 34.13 -19.67
CA LEU A 77 10.80 34.84 -19.79
C LEU A 77 10.98 35.58 -21.13
N GLY A 78 10.00 35.53 -22.04
CA GLY A 78 10.05 36.21 -23.34
C GLY A 78 11.06 35.63 -24.35
N THR A 79 11.59 34.43 -24.10
CA THR A 79 12.52 33.73 -25.02
C THR A 79 11.79 32.93 -26.10
N LEU A 80 10.49 32.68 -25.91
CA LEU A 80 9.58 32.11 -26.90
C LEU A 80 8.29 32.95 -26.95
N SER A 81 7.74 33.15 -28.14
CA SER A 81 6.45 33.84 -28.32
C SER A 81 5.41 32.88 -28.88
N VAL A 82 4.25 32.81 -28.23
CA VAL A 82 3.09 32.04 -28.67
C VAL A 82 1.89 32.98 -28.63
N ALA A 83 1.30 33.33 -29.78
CA ALA A 83 0.26 34.36 -29.87
C ALA A 83 -0.94 34.12 -28.94
N ALA A 84 -1.25 32.85 -28.66
CA ALA A 84 -2.34 32.44 -27.78
C ALA A 84 -2.05 32.58 -26.27
N ILE A 85 -0.80 32.76 -25.85
CA ILE A 85 -0.38 32.73 -24.44
C ILE A 85 0.52 33.94 -24.13
N SER A 86 0.00 34.88 -23.36
CA SER A 86 0.81 36.01 -22.85
C SER A 86 1.81 35.56 -21.78
N PRO A 87 2.92 36.29 -21.53
CA PRO A 87 3.85 35.97 -20.44
C PRO A 87 3.15 35.85 -19.07
N ARG A 88 2.19 36.73 -18.77
CA ARG A 88 1.41 36.68 -17.52
C ARG A 88 0.53 35.43 -17.43
N GLU A 89 -0.07 35.01 -18.53
CA GLU A 89 -0.85 33.77 -18.57
C GLU A 89 0.05 32.54 -18.44
N ALA A 90 1.24 32.55 -19.02
CA ALA A 90 2.21 31.49 -18.83
C ALA A 90 2.64 31.36 -17.36
N THR A 91 2.86 32.48 -16.66
CA THR A 91 3.12 32.49 -15.21
C THR A 91 1.97 31.88 -14.40
N ARG A 92 0.70 32.17 -14.74
CA ARG A 92 -0.47 31.54 -14.10
C ARG A 92 -0.54 30.04 -14.36
N MET A 93 -0.31 29.63 -15.61
CA MET A 93 -0.30 28.22 -15.98
C MET A 93 0.84 27.45 -15.32
N LEU A 94 1.99 28.08 -15.02
CA LEU A 94 3.05 27.50 -14.18
C LEU A 94 2.57 27.33 -12.74
N GLY A 95 1.86 28.32 -12.19
CA GLY A 95 1.28 28.27 -10.84
C GLY A 95 0.27 27.13 -10.63
N SER A 96 -0.43 26.72 -11.69
CA SER A 96 -1.45 25.66 -11.62
C SER A 96 -0.87 24.24 -11.72
N MET A 97 0.45 24.06 -11.77
CA MET A 97 1.11 22.76 -11.94
C MET A 97 1.40 22.05 -10.60
N MET A 98 0.84 22.55 -9.50
CA MET A 98 0.93 22.02 -8.12
C MET A 98 2.33 22.07 -7.47
N GLY A 99 3.41 21.87 -8.25
CA GLY A 99 4.80 21.90 -7.81
C GLY A 99 5.75 21.21 -8.80
N GLY A 100 6.97 20.92 -8.37
CA GLY A 100 7.97 20.22 -9.19
C GLY A 100 8.60 21.13 -10.25
N TYR A 101 8.48 20.76 -11.53
CA TYR A 101 9.22 21.44 -12.60
C TYR A 101 8.88 22.93 -12.75
N CYS A 102 7.74 23.41 -12.28
CA CYS A 102 7.35 24.83 -12.36
C CYS A 102 8.05 25.71 -11.31
N VAL A 103 8.50 25.15 -10.19
CA VAL A 103 8.93 25.91 -9.00
C VAL A 103 10.11 26.82 -9.31
N ASP A 104 11.20 26.29 -9.88
CA ASP A 104 12.38 27.10 -10.22
C ASP A 104 12.04 28.24 -11.18
N LYS A 105 11.09 28.04 -12.11
CA LYS A 105 10.70 29.06 -13.08
C LYS A 105 9.95 30.20 -12.37
N LEU A 106 9.04 29.86 -11.45
CA LEU A 106 8.34 30.85 -10.63
C LEU A 106 9.30 31.62 -9.71
N ILE A 107 10.32 30.96 -9.16
CA ILE A 107 11.35 31.61 -8.34
C ILE A 107 12.15 32.62 -9.16
N LEU A 108 12.54 32.28 -10.40
CA LEU A 108 13.23 33.20 -11.30
C LEU A 108 12.38 34.44 -11.63
N LEU A 109 11.07 34.25 -11.81
CA LEU A 109 10.15 35.33 -12.14
C LEU A 109 9.90 36.32 -10.98
N LEU A 110 10.34 36.00 -9.75
CA LEU A 110 10.30 36.95 -8.63
C LEU A 110 11.23 38.16 -8.84
N ASP A 111 12.17 38.07 -9.77
CA ASP A 111 13.09 39.16 -10.10
C ASP A 111 12.63 39.99 -11.32
N ASP A 112 11.49 39.66 -11.93
CA ASP A 112 10.93 40.36 -13.09
C ASP A 112 9.90 41.43 -12.68
N ASP A 113 10.15 42.69 -13.01
CA ASP A 113 9.30 43.82 -12.59
C ASP A 113 7.82 43.71 -13.03
N GLN A 114 7.53 43.00 -14.13
CA GLN A 114 6.17 42.88 -14.67
C GLN A 114 5.43 41.63 -14.21
N LEU A 115 6.19 40.59 -13.81
CA LEU A 115 5.67 39.26 -13.51
C LEU A 115 5.84 38.83 -12.04
N ALA A 116 6.70 39.51 -11.26
CA ALA A 116 7.02 39.10 -9.88
C ALA A 116 5.81 39.07 -8.95
N GLU A 117 4.86 40.00 -9.10
CA GLU A 117 3.61 39.98 -8.34
C GLU A 117 2.77 38.74 -8.64
N GLU A 118 2.61 38.40 -9.93
CA GLU A 118 1.87 37.22 -10.36
C GLU A 118 2.58 35.94 -9.89
N ALA A 119 3.91 35.86 -10.05
CA ALA A 119 4.71 34.72 -9.59
C ALA A 119 4.61 34.51 -8.08
N ALA A 120 4.67 35.58 -7.28
CA ALA A 120 4.45 35.52 -5.84
C ALA A 120 3.04 35.05 -5.49
N ASN A 121 2.01 35.54 -6.18
CA ASN A 121 0.64 35.10 -5.96
C ASN A 121 0.44 33.61 -6.24
N GLN A 122 1.13 33.07 -7.26
CA GLN A 122 1.13 31.64 -7.52
C GLN A 122 1.88 30.84 -6.44
N LEU A 123 3.09 31.29 -6.04
CA LEU A 123 3.91 30.61 -5.03
C LEU A 123 3.25 30.56 -3.64
N LYS A 124 2.51 31.59 -3.24
CA LYS A 124 1.78 31.63 -1.94
C LYS A 124 0.85 30.43 -1.73
N ASN A 125 0.30 29.86 -2.80
CA ASN A 125 -0.62 28.72 -2.74
C ASN A 125 0.04 27.37 -3.08
N MET A 126 1.36 27.36 -3.36
CA MET A 126 2.10 26.17 -3.77
C MET A 126 2.76 25.49 -2.57
N LEU A 127 2.33 24.27 -2.25
CA LEU A 127 2.84 23.51 -1.09
C LEU A 127 4.06 22.65 -1.43
N LEU A 128 4.10 22.13 -2.66
CA LEU A 128 5.10 21.16 -3.12
C LEU A 128 6.39 21.83 -3.60
N VAL A 129 6.95 22.70 -2.75
CA VAL A 129 8.22 23.40 -2.98
C VAL A 129 9.41 22.71 -2.30
N TYR A 130 9.17 21.90 -1.26
CA TYR A 130 10.21 21.17 -0.50
C TYR A 130 11.41 22.06 -0.17
N GLU A 131 12.63 21.61 -0.46
CA GLU A 131 13.89 22.34 -0.19
C GLU A 131 13.97 23.69 -0.93
N LYS A 132 13.19 23.90 -2.00
CA LYS A 132 13.12 25.18 -2.72
C LYS A 132 12.48 26.31 -1.93
N SER A 133 11.86 26.03 -0.79
CA SER A 133 11.50 27.07 0.16
C SER A 133 12.73 27.86 0.61
N ASP A 134 13.89 27.21 0.73
CA ASP A 134 15.11 27.83 1.26
C ASP A 134 15.66 28.88 0.28
N ASP A 135 15.54 28.62 -1.04
CA ASP A 135 15.87 29.58 -2.11
C ASP A 135 15.00 30.85 -2.02
N ILE A 136 13.71 30.71 -1.73
CA ILE A 136 12.76 31.82 -1.61
C ILE A 136 13.02 32.61 -0.31
N VAL A 137 13.33 31.91 0.79
CA VAL A 137 13.75 32.55 2.05
C VAL A 137 15.05 33.33 1.87
N ALA A 138 16.02 32.79 1.12
CA ALA A 138 17.26 33.49 0.80
C ALA A 138 16.98 34.80 0.03
N LYS A 139 16.17 34.74 -1.04
CA LYS A 139 15.75 35.94 -1.78
C LYS A 139 15.03 36.97 -0.91
N ALA A 140 14.17 36.52 0.01
CA ALA A 140 13.50 37.42 0.95
C ALA A 140 14.50 38.13 1.88
N ARG A 141 15.53 37.43 2.35
CA ARG A 141 16.62 38.00 3.18
C ARG A 141 17.51 38.97 2.39
N GLU A 142 17.68 38.74 1.10
CA GLU A 142 18.39 39.64 0.17
C GLU A 142 17.60 40.92 -0.18
N GLY A 143 16.34 41.01 0.26
CA GLY A 143 15.51 42.20 0.12
C GLY A 143 14.49 42.16 -1.01
N ASN A 144 14.27 41.02 -1.67
CA ASN A 144 13.21 40.89 -2.68
C ASN A 144 11.81 41.01 -2.00
N PRO A 145 11.00 42.04 -2.32
CA PRO A 145 9.75 42.30 -1.63
C PRO A 145 8.68 41.24 -1.92
N TYR A 146 8.72 40.61 -3.10
CA TYR A 146 7.76 39.59 -3.51
C TYR A 146 8.07 38.24 -2.86
N ALA A 147 9.36 37.87 -2.79
CA ALA A 147 9.81 36.70 -2.02
C ALA A 147 9.42 36.82 -0.54
N LYS A 148 9.58 38.02 0.05
CA LYS A 148 9.13 38.28 1.42
C LYS A 148 7.61 38.04 1.60
N GLN A 149 6.78 38.48 0.65
CA GLN A 149 5.34 38.22 0.73
C GLN A 149 5.00 36.72 0.68
N VAL A 150 5.74 35.92 -0.11
CA VAL A 150 5.55 34.45 -0.15
C VAL A 150 5.90 33.83 1.19
N VAL A 151 7.06 34.19 1.75
CA VAL A 151 7.55 33.72 3.05
C VAL A 151 6.59 34.09 4.18
N ASP A 152 6.12 35.33 4.23
CA ASP A 152 5.18 35.80 5.25
C ASP A 152 3.83 35.06 5.13
N SER A 153 3.36 34.81 3.91
CA SER A 153 2.13 34.06 3.61
C SER A 153 2.19 32.61 4.12
N TRP A 154 3.31 31.91 3.87
CA TRP A 154 3.53 30.56 4.39
C TRP A 154 3.65 30.52 5.91
N ALA A 155 4.36 31.48 6.51
CA ALA A 155 4.52 31.57 7.97
C ALA A 155 3.20 31.83 8.72
N GLN A 156 2.20 32.40 8.02
CA GLN A 156 0.85 32.71 8.52
C GLN A 156 -0.21 31.67 8.10
N GLU A 157 0.18 30.57 7.46
CA GLU A 157 -0.72 29.51 6.98
C GLU A 157 -1.83 30.01 6.04
N GLU A 158 -1.56 31.04 5.24
CA GLU A 158 -2.56 31.57 4.31
C GLU A 158 -3.01 30.53 3.27
N TRP A 159 -2.15 29.56 2.95
CA TRP A 159 -2.47 28.43 2.07
C TRP A 159 -3.70 27.64 2.54
N LEU A 160 -3.93 27.56 3.86
CA LEU A 160 -5.08 26.90 4.47
C LEU A 160 -6.24 27.87 4.65
N SER A 161 -5.99 29.07 5.19
CA SER A 161 -7.05 30.04 5.53
C SER A 161 -7.76 30.61 4.29
N ARG A 162 -7.14 30.55 3.11
CA ARG A 162 -7.77 30.91 1.82
C ARG A 162 -8.72 29.83 1.27
N GLN A 163 -8.60 28.58 1.71
CA GLN A 163 -9.54 27.54 1.31
C GLN A 163 -10.88 27.73 2.03
N SER A 164 -11.99 27.37 1.39
CA SER A 164 -13.31 27.41 2.04
C SER A 164 -13.35 26.41 3.21
N SER A 165 -13.92 26.80 4.34
CA SER A 165 -14.16 25.87 5.44
C SER A 165 -15.15 24.79 5.02
N VAL A 166 -15.12 23.65 5.72
CA VAL A 166 -16.18 22.65 5.61
C VAL A 166 -17.50 23.32 6.00
N ALA A 167 -18.58 23.02 5.27
CA ALA A 167 -19.89 23.60 5.55
C ALA A 167 -20.42 23.12 6.90
N GLU A 168 -21.17 23.98 7.61
CA GLU A 168 -21.85 23.64 8.85
C GLU A 168 -22.91 22.54 8.67
N CYS A 169 -23.50 22.47 7.48
CA CYS A 169 -24.44 21.45 7.06
C CYS A 169 -24.11 20.98 5.64
N LEU A 170 -24.05 19.67 5.43
CA LEU A 170 -23.87 19.01 4.14
C LEU A 170 -25.13 18.21 3.83
N THR A 171 -25.95 18.69 2.89
CA THR A 171 -27.11 17.95 2.37
C THR A 171 -26.66 16.99 1.27
N MET A 172 -26.92 15.69 1.43
CA MET A 172 -26.38 14.65 0.55
C MET A 172 -27.41 13.54 0.26
N THR A 173 -27.34 12.96 -0.94
CA THR A 173 -28.12 11.76 -1.32
C THR A 173 -27.33 10.51 -1.00
N VAL A 174 -27.96 9.52 -0.39
CA VAL A 174 -27.32 8.28 0.08
C VAL A 174 -27.19 7.24 -1.04
N PHE A 175 -25.98 6.74 -1.23
CA PHE A 175 -25.68 5.48 -1.92
C PHE A 175 -25.29 4.41 -0.88
N LYS A 176 -26.25 3.57 -0.48
CA LYS A 176 -26.07 2.55 0.57
C LYS A 176 -25.69 1.20 -0.02
N VAL A 177 -24.68 0.55 0.55
CA VAL A 177 -24.36 -0.86 0.28
C VAL A 177 -24.45 -1.64 1.59
N THR A 178 -25.34 -2.64 1.64
CA THR A 178 -25.53 -3.47 2.84
C THR A 178 -24.43 -4.54 2.98
N GLY A 179 -24.14 -4.91 4.22
CA GLY A 179 -23.13 -5.88 4.60
C GLY A 179 -21.70 -5.36 4.52
N GLU A 180 -20.77 -6.27 4.25
CA GLU A 180 -19.34 -5.97 4.15
C GLU A 180 -18.94 -5.60 2.71
N SER A 181 -18.38 -4.40 2.53
CA SER A 181 -17.78 -3.95 1.27
C SER A 181 -16.26 -4.05 1.37
N THR A 182 -15.69 -5.04 0.68
CA THR A 182 -14.24 -5.25 0.62
C THR A 182 -13.61 -4.34 -0.44
N THR A 183 -12.30 -4.14 -0.38
CA THR A 183 -11.60 -3.38 -1.44
C THR A 183 -11.61 -4.08 -2.81
N ASP A 184 -11.92 -5.38 -2.88
CA ASP A 184 -12.12 -6.08 -4.16
C ASP A 184 -13.48 -5.73 -4.79
N ASP A 185 -14.51 -5.44 -3.99
CA ASP A 185 -15.80 -4.96 -4.49
C ASP A 185 -15.65 -3.60 -5.18
N PHE A 186 -14.86 -2.69 -4.59
CA PHE A 186 -14.59 -1.39 -5.19
C PHE A 186 -13.59 -1.44 -6.35
N SER A 187 -12.69 -2.43 -6.36
CA SER A 187 -11.56 -2.52 -7.29
C SER A 187 -11.18 -3.98 -7.53
N PRO A 188 -11.88 -4.69 -8.44
CA PRO A 188 -11.70 -6.13 -8.64
C PRO A 188 -10.29 -6.52 -9.07
N ALA A 189 -9.77 -7.64 -8.55
CA ALA A 189 -8.43 -8.14 -8.88
C ALA A 189 -8.17 -8.36 -10.39
N PRO A 190 -9.11 -8.91 -11.20
CA PRO A 190 -8.91 -9.07 -12.65
C PRO A 190 -8.70 -7.74 -13.39
N ASN A 191 -9.21 -6.65 -12.84
CA ASN A 191 -9.12 -5.30 -13.39
C ASN A 191 -7.90 -4.51 -12.87
N ALA A 192 -6.94 -5.16 -12.18
CA ALA A 192 -5.79 -4.48 -11.59
C ALA A 192 -4.94 -3.68 -12.61
N TRP A 193 -4.92 -4.09 -13.88
CA TRP A 193 -4.19 -3.40 -14.95
C TRP A 193 -4.68 -1.99 -15.24
N SER A 194 -5.97 -1.71 -15.04
CA SER A 194 -6.55 -0.40 -15.37
C SER A 194 -6.47 0.59 -14.21
N ARG A 195 -5.98 0.19 -13.02
CA ARG A 195 -5.95 1.03 -11.81
C ARG A 195 -5.35 2.44 -11.98
N PRO A 196 -4.26 2.65 -12.76
CA PRO A 196 -3.72 3.99 -13.01
C PRO A 196 -4.68 4.89 -13.81
N ASP A 197 -5.56 4.30 -14.62
CA ASP A 197 -6.61 4.99 -15.35
C ASP A 197 -7.90 5.02 -14.51
N ILE A 198 -7.95 5.96 -13.56
CA ILE A 198 -9.03 6.05 -12.56
C ILE A 198 -10.44 6.05 -13.21
N PRO A 199 -10.74 6.86 -14.24
CA PRO A 199 -12.07 6.86 -14.85
C PRO A 199 -12.46 5.51 -15.46
N LEU A 200 -11.52 4.84 -16.12
CA LEU A 200 -11.73 3.52 -16.71
C LEU A 200 -11.91 2.45 -15.64
N HIS A 201 -11.05 2.47 -14.62
CA HIS A 201 -11.10 1.50 -13.54
C HIS A 201 -12.38 1.63 -12.71
N ALA A 202 -12.86 2.85 -12.49
CA ALA A 202 -14.07 3.12 -11.72
C ALA A 202 -15.31 2.42 -12.30
N LEU A 203 -15.35 2.17 -13.61
CA LEU A 203 -16.43 1.39 -14.25
C LEU A 203 -16.56 -0.03 -13.69
N SER A 204 -15.51 -0.58 -13.06
CA SER A 204 -15.51 -1.93 -12.49
C SER A 204 -15.95 -1.98 -11.00
N MET A 205 -16.19 -0.83 -10.38
CA MET A 205 -16.65 -0.72 -8.98
C MET A 205 -18.03 -1.38 -8.83
N TYR A 206 -18.17 -2.36 -7.94
CA TYR A 206 -19.37 -3.18 -7.76
C TYR A 206 -19.91 -3.79 -9.05
N LYS A 207 -19.02 -4.27 -9.94
CA LYS A 207 -19.44 -4.95 -11.19
C LYS A 207 -20.11 -6.30 -10.97
N ASN A 208 -19.93 -6.94 -9.82
CA ASN A 208 -20.56 -8.21 -9.49
C ASN A 208 -21.84 -7.94 -8.69
N ALA A 209 -22.96 -8.52 -9.10
CA ALA A 209 -24.24 -8.36 -8.44
C ALA A 209 -24.21 -8.81 -6.97
N ARG A 210 -24.90 -8.05 -6.12
CA ARG A 210 -25.11 -8.36 -4.71
C ARG A 210 -26.41 -7.74 -4.23
N ASP A 211 -26.84 -8.11 -3.02
CA ASP A 211 -28.09 -7.59 -2.47
C ASP A 211 -28.10 -6.05 -2.46
N GLY A 212 -29.20 -5.47 -2.93
CA GLY A 212 -29.37 -4.02 -3.10
C GLY A 212 -28.56 -3.34 -4.22
N ILE A 213 -27.62 -4.03 -4.88
CA ILE A 213 -26.76 -3.45 -5.93
C ILE A 213 -26.84 -4.27 -7.22
N GLN A 214 -27.45 -3.65 -8.24
CA GLN A 214 -27.52 -4.20 -9.58
C GLN A 214 -26.52 -3.50 -10.51
N PRO A 215 -25.46 -4.20 -10.99
CA PRO A 215 -24.52 -3.65 -11.96
C PRO A 215 -25.20 -3.36 -13.30
N ASP A 216 -24.67 -2.40 -14.07
CA ASP A 216 -25.13 -2.14 -15.44
C ASP A 216 -24.91 -3.38 -16.34
N GLN A 217 -23.80 -4.09 -16.13
CA GLN A 217 -23.48 -5.36 -16.80
C GLN A 217 -22.77 -6.27 -15.79
N ASP A 218 -23.45 -7.33 -15.33
CA ASP A 218 -22.93 -8.21 -14.28
C ASP A 218 -21.58 -8.86 -14.68
N GLY A 219 -20.60 -8.80 -13.79
CA GLY A 219 -19.22 -9.23 -14.00
C GLY A 219 -18.32 -8.27 -14.78
N GLU A 220 -18.89 -7.23 -15.40
CA GLU A 220 -18.18 -6.38 -16.37
C GLU A 220 -18.20 -4.89 -16.00
N ARG A 221 -19.38 -4.34 -15.68
CA ARG A 221 -19.61 -2.91 -15.44
C ARG A 221 -20.51 -2.68 -14.23
N GLY A 222 -20.04 -1.86 -13.30
CA GLY A 222 -20.72 -1.46 -12.07
C GLY A 222 -22.03 -0.68 -12.27
N PRO A 223 -22.68 -0.27 -11.17
CA PRO A 223 -24.00 0.37 -11.17
C PRO A 223 -23.92 1.87 -11.53
N VAL A 224 -23.32 2.21 -12.67
CA VAL A 224 -23.09 3.61 -13.08
C VAL A 224 -24.42 4.31 -13.36
N SER A 225 -25.40 3.60 -13.94
CA SER A 225 -26.75 4.12 -14.18
C SER A 225 -27.45 4.53 -12.88
N LEU A 226 -27.42 3.67 -11.86
CA LEU A 226 -27.97 3.92 -10.53
C LEU A 226 -27.31 5.13 -9.85
N ILE A 227 -25.97 5.22 -9.88
CA ILE A 227 -25.25 6.37 -9.32
C ILE A 227 -25.67 7.67 -10.03
N ASN A 228 -25.84 7.63 -11.35
CA ASN A 228 -26.29 8.79 -12.12
C ASN A 228 -27.75 9.15 -11.84
N GLU A 229 -28.63 8.18 -11.57
CA GLU A 229 -30.00 8.42 -11.11
C GLU A 229 -30.02 9.14 -9.76
N LEU A 230 -29.25 8.67 -8.78
CA LEU A 230 -29.15 9.32 -7.46
C LEU A 230 -28.62 10.76 -7.56
N LYS A 231 -27.71 11.04 -8.50
CA LYS A 231 -27.21 12.40 -8.77
C LYS A 231 -28.29 13.34 -9.28
N GLN A 232 -29.37 12.84 -9.88
CA GLN A 232 -30.48 13.67 -10.37
C GLN A 232 -31.31 14.29 -9.24
N HIS A 233 -31.16 13.83 -7.99
CA HIS A 233 -31.77 14.46 -6.81
C HIS A 233 -31.20 15.86 -6.49
N GLY A 234 -30.12 16.28 -7.16
CA GLY A 234 -29.57 17.64 -7.03
C GLY A 234 -28.61 17.84 -5.86
N HIS A 235 -28.31 16.78 -5.10
CA HIS A 235 -27.34 16.80 -4.00
C HIS A 235 -26.11 15.94 -4.31
N PRO A 236 -24.93 16.26 -3.73
CA PRO A 236 -23.78 15.37 -3.76
C PRO A 236 -24.11 13.99 -3.18
N ILE A 237 -23.45 12.95 -3.67
CA ILE A 237 -23.62 11.58 -3.17
C ILE A 237 -22.76 11.37 -1.92
N CYS A 238 -23.33 10.73 -0.91
CA CYS A 238 -22.61 10.16 0.22
C CYS A 238 -22.64 8.63 0.14
N PHE A 239 -21.50 7.97 0.32
CA PHE A 239 -21.44 6.51 0.41
C PHE A 239 -21.75 6.07 1.83
N VAL A 240 -22.59 5.03 1.97
CA VAL A 240 -22.95 4.46 3.26
C VAL A 240 -22.78 2.94 3.21
N GLY A 241 -22.11 2.34 4.20
CA GLY A 241 -22.00 0.88 4.31
C GLY A 241 -21.91 0.39 5.75
N ASP A 242 -22.23 -0.88 6.00
CA ASP A 242 -22.21 -1.41 7.36
C ASP A 242 -20.76 -1.68 7.82
N VAL A 243 -19.97 -2.36 6.97
CA VAL A 243 -18.52 -2.53 7.13
C VAL A 243 -17.83 -2.15 5.81
N VAL A 244 -16.88 -1.23 5.85
CA VAL A 244 -16.31 -0.60 4.64
C VAL A 244 -14.80 -0.74 4.57
N GLY A 245 -14.30 -1.22 3.43
CA GLY A 245 -12.89 -1.12 3.04
C GLY A 245 -11.98 -2.21 3.58
N THR A 246 -12.50 -3.36 3.98
CA THR A 246 -11.69 -4.50 4.45
C THR A 246 -10.86 -5.12 3.32
N GLY A 247 -9.73 -5.74 3.69
CA GLY A 247 -8.87 -6.48 2.75
C GLY A 247 -7.62 -5.72 2.29
N SER A 248 -7.43 -5.63 0.97
CA SER A 248 -6.20 -5.11 0.35
C SER A 248 -6.06 -3.59 0.50
N SER A 249 -4.83 -3.09 0.61
CA SER A 249 -4.48 -1.66 0.67
C SER A 249 -4.61 -0.88 -0.65
N ARG A 250 -5.23 -1.48 -1.69
CA ARG A 250 -5.28 -0.92 -3.04
C ARG A 250 -5.98 0.45 -3.06
N LYS A 251 -5.24 1.52 -3.33
CA LYS A 251 -5.78 2.90 -3.43
C LYS A 251 -6.87 3.04 -4.49
N SER A 252 -6.85 2.18 -5.52
CA SER A 252 -7.87 2.12 -6.57
C SER A 252 -9.30 1.92 -6.06
N ALA A 253 -9.49 1.28 -4.89
CA ALA A 253 -10.80 1.20 -4.25
C ALA A 253 -11.32 2.60 -3.85
N ALA A 254 -10.50 3.38 -3.15
CA ALA A 254 -10.81 4.76 -2.78
C ALA A 254 -10.92 5.66 -4.02
N ASN A 255 -10.01 5.52 -4.99
CA ASN A 255 -10.06 6.30 -6.24
C ASN A 255 -11.39 6.06 -6.99
N SER A 256 -11.85 4.82 -7.10
CA SER A 256 -13.10 4.48 -7.80
C SER A 256 -14.31 5.06 -7.08
N LEU A 257 -14.33 4.96 -5.75
CA LEU A 257 -15.39 5.54 -4.94
C LEU A 257 -15.43 7.08 -5.08
N ILE A 258 -14.28 7.73 -4.85
CA ILE A 258 -14.11 9.19 -4.93
C ILE A 258 -14.37 9.70 -6.35
N TRP A 259 -14.13 8.91 -7.39
CA TRP A 259 -14.50 9.27 -8.75
C TRP A 259 -16.00 9.61 -8.86
N TYR A 260 -16.83 8.81 -8.21
CA TYR A 260 -18.29 8.97 -8.24
C TYR A 260 -18.83 9.99 -7.23
N ILE A 261 -18.26 10.05 -6.02
CA ILE A 261 -18.79 10.87 -4.91
C ILE A 261 -18.02 12.18 -4.65
N GLY A 262 -16.80 12.28 -5.17
CA GLY A 262 -15.91 13.41 -4.97
C GLY A 262 -16.11 14.52 -6.02
N HIS A 263 -15.19 15.48 -5.99
CA HIS A 263 -15.13 16.61 -6.90
C HIS A 263 -13.80 16.68 -7.65
N ASP A 264 -13.80 17.36 -8.79
CA ASP A 264 -12.62 17.53 -9.63
C ASP A 264 -11.54 18.35 -8.94
N ILE A 265 -10.28 17.97 -9.16
CA ILE A 265 -9.12 18.74 -8.71
C ILE A 265 -8.76 19.71 -9.83
N PRO A 266 -8.78 21.03 -9.60
CA PRO A 266 -8.44 22.00 -10.65
C PRO A 266 -7.07 21.71 -11.26
N CYS A 267 -6.99 21.71 -12.59
CA CYS A 267 -5.76 21.47 -13.37
C CYS A 267 -5.06 20.11 -13.16
N VAL A 268 -5.71 19.15 -12.50
CA VAL A 268 -5.21 17.77 -12.36
C VAL A 268 -6.20 16.82 -13.05
N PRO A 269 -5.87 16.31 -14.26
CA PRO A 269 -6.80 15.48 -15.01
C PRO A 269 -7.06 14.14 -14.34
N ASN A 270 -8.29 13.63 -14.53
CA ASN A 270 -8.66 12.24 -14.27
C ASN A 270 -8.43 11.76 -12.83
N LYS A 271 -8.32 12.69 -11.87
CA LYS A 271 -8.27 12.42 -10.44
C LYS A 271 -9.24 13.35 -9.72
N ARG A 272 -9.93 12.79 -8.72
CA ARG A 272 -10.89 13.49 -7.88
C ARG A 272 -10.48 13.39 -6.41
N ARG A 273 -11.01 14.28 -5.59
CA ARG A 273 -10.83 14.30 -4.13
C ARG A 273 -12.15 14.58 -3.42
N GLY A 274 -12.17 14.47 -2.10
CA GLY A 274 -13.36 14.77 -1.32
C GLY A 274 -14.41 13.66 -1.33
N GLY A 275 -15.63 14.04 -0.95
CA GLY A 275 -16.73 13.11 -0.71
C GLY A 275 -16.86 12.74 0.77
N VAL A 276 -18.01 12.16 1.14
CA VAL A 276 -18.29 11.71 2.52
C VAL A 276 -18.58 10.22 2.49
N VAL A 277 -17.96 9.49 3.42
CA VAL A 277 -18.10 8.03 3.56
C VAL A 277 -18.54 7.74 4.99
N LEU A 278 -19.75 7.19 5.13
CA LEU A 278 -20.28 6.75 6.41
C LEU A 278 -20.15 5.23 6.51
N GLY A 279 -19.61 4.75 7.62
CA GLY A 279 -19.48 3.32 7.89
C GLY A 279 -19.91 2.98 9.31
N GLY A 280 -20.66 1.90 9.50
CA GLY A 280 -20.78 1.32 10.85
C GLY A 280 -19.40 0.95 11.40
N LYS A 281 -18.56 0.40 10.54
CA LYS A 281 -17.12 0.24 10.74
C LYS A 281 -16.35 0.54 9.45
N ILE A 282 -15.22 1.25 9.56
CA ILE A 282 -14.31 1.51 8.43
C ILE A 282 -12.94 0.90 8.74
N ALA A 283 -12.43 0.07 7.83
CA ALA A 283 -11.12 -0.54 8.00
C ALA A 283 -10.01 0.54 8.08
N PRO A 284 -9.04 0.44 9.00
CA PRO A 284 -8.06 1.49 9.28
C PRO A 284 -7.26 1.99 8.06
N ILE A 285 -6.80 1.07 7.21
CA ILE A 285 -6.05 1.42 5.99
C ILE A 285 -6.94 2.19 5.01
N PHE A 286 -8.21 1.80 4.89
CA PHE A 286 -9.16 2.46 4.00
C PHE A 286 -9.56 3.83 4.54
N PHE A 287 -9.79 3.96 5.84
CA PHE A 287 -10.01 5.24 6.53
C PHE A 287 -8.89 6.23 6.21
N ASN A 288 -7.63 5.83 6.45
CA ASN A 288 -6.46 6.65 6.16
C ASN A 288 -6.39 7.01 4.67
N THR A 289 -6.66 6.07 3.77
CA THR A 289 -6.61 6.31 2.33
C THR A 289 -7.67 7.33 1.86
N LEU A 290 -8.86 7.30 2.45
CA LEU A 290 -9.94 8.27 2.19
C LEU A 290 -9.54 9.66 2.68
N GLU A 291 -9.07 9.75 3.92
CA GLU A 291 -8.62 10.98 4.56
C GLU A 291 -7.41 11.62 3.83
N ASP A 292 -6.43 10.80 3.42
CA ASP A 292 -5.29 11.21 2.59
C ASP A 292 -5.75 11.79 1.25
N SER A 293 -6.88 11.31 0.72
CA SER A 293 -7.48 11.74 -0.55
C SER A 293 -8.52 12.86 -0.39
N GLY A 294 -8.62 13.47 0.79
CA GLY A 294 -9.50 14.61 1.07
C GLY A 294 -10.97 14.27 1.34
N ALA A 295 -11.34 12.98 1.34
CA ALA A 295 -12.67 12.56 1.76
C ALA A 295 -12.83 12.69 3.28
N MET A 296 -14.09 12.75 3.74
CA MET A 296 -14.45 12.75 5.16
C MET A 296 -15.03 11.39 5.55
N PRO A 297 -14.21 10.44 6.03
CA PRO A 297 -14.68 9.18 6.59
C PRO A 297 -15.23 9.38 8.01
N ILE A 298 -16.41 8.83 8.29
CA ILE A 298 -17.08 8.92 9.59
C ILE A 298 -17.55 7.52 9.99
N GLU A 299 -17.11 7.04 11.15
CA GLU A 299 -17.70 5.86 11.78
C GLU A 299 -18.96 6.29 12.56
N VAL A 300 -20.12 5.75 12.19
CA VAL A 300 -21.43 6.14 12.72
C VAL A 300 -22.44 4.99 12.57
N ASP A 301 -23.49 4.94 13.40
CA ASP A 301 -24.59 4.00 13.15
C ASP A 301 -25.31 4.35 11.84
N VAL A 302 -25.38 3.38 10.94
CA VAL A 302 -25.96 3.50 9.60
C VAL A 302 -27.24 2.68 9.43
N SER A 303 -27.79 2.13 10.52
CA SER A 303 -28.96 1.24 10.50
C SER A 303 -30.23 1.93 9.99
N ASN A 304 -30.39 3.21 10.29
CA ASN A 304 -31.55 4.03 9.88
C ASN A 304 -31.32 4.85 8.60
N ILE A 305 -30.25 4.55 7.85
CA ILE A 305 -29.86 5.27 6.64
C ILE A 305 -29.94 4.32 5.43
N ASN A 306 -30.85 4.60 4.49
CA ASN A 306 -31.19 3.73 3.37
C ASN A 306 -30.79 4.33 2.01
N MET A 307 -30.71 3.46 0.99
CA MET A 307 -30.46 3.88 -0.40
C MET A 307 -31.46 4.96 -0.84
N GLY A 308 -30.97 6.07 -1.38
CA GLY A 308 -31.79 7.16 -1.90
C GLY A 308 -32.30 8.16 -0.86
N ASP A 309 -32.10 7.92 0.44
CA ASP A 309 -32.38 8.91 1.48
C ASP A 309 -31.62 10.22 1.19
N VAL A 310 -32.23 11.36 1.53
CA VAL A 310 -31.55 12.66 1.57
C VAL A 310 -31.33 13.01 3.04
N ILE A 311 -30.08 13.27 3.41
CA ILE A 311 -29.66 13.50 4.79
C ILE A 311 -28.87 14.80 4.92
N ASP A 312 -28.95 15.41 6.10
CA ASP A 312 -28.17 16.57 6.50
C ASP A 312 -27.11 16.14 7.53
N ILE A 313 -25.84 16.30 7.17
CA ILE A 313 -24.70 15.99 8.04
C ILE A 313 -24.16 17.30 8.61
N TYR A 314 -24.05 17.38 9.94
CA TYR A 314 -23.54 18.54 10.67
C TYR A 314 -22.18 18.22 11.30
N PRO A 315 -21.05 18.44 10.58
CA PRO A 315 -19.74 17.91 10.99
C PRO A 315 -19.23 18.49 12.31
N TYR A 316 -19.55 19.75 12.58
CA TYR A 316 -19.16 20.45 13.82
C TYR A 316 -20.01 20.09 15.03
N GLN A 317 -21.23 19.56 14.79
CA GLN A 317 -22.16 19.16 15.85
C GLN A 317 -22.11 17.66 16.13
N GLY A 318 -21.60 16.86 15.18
CA GLY A 318 -21.61 15.40 15.29
C GLY A 318 -22.98 14.78 15.08
N LEU A 319 -23.82 15.36 14.20
CA LEU A 319 -25.21 14.94 14.00
C LEU A 319 -25.51 14.63 12.53
N ILE A 320 -26.36 13.62 12.32
CA ILE A 320 -26.97 13.31 11.02
C ILE A 320 -28.49 13.36 11.20
N LYS A 321 -29.17 14.13 10.36
CA LYS A 321 -30.63 14.26 10.35
C LYS A 321 -31.21 13.87 9.00
N ARG A 322 -32.50 13.50 8.98
CA ARG A 322 -33.26 13.41 7.74
C ARG A 322 -33.44 14.82 7.17
N HIS A 323 -33.20 15.00 5.87
CA HIS A 323 -33.38 16.30 5.23
C HIS A 323 -34.84 16.78 5.36
N ASP A 324 -35.02 18.10 5.53
CA ASP A 324 -36.31 18.75 5.80
C ASP A 324 -37.06 18.22 7.04
N SER A 325 -36.34 17.65 8.01
CA SER A 325 -36.90 17.12 9.27
C SER A 325 -35.97 17.38 10.45
N ASP A 326 -36.54 17.40 11.66
CA ASP A 326 -35.79 17.42 12.92
C ASP A 326 -35.44 16.01 13.43
N GLU A 327 -35.82 14.96 12.69
CA GLU A 327 -35.48 13.57 13.00
C GLU A 327 -33.97 13.34 12.94
N VAL A 328 -33.37 13.09 14.10
CA VAL A 328 -31.97 12.66 14.23
C VAL A 328 -31.88 11.18 13.87
N LEU A 329 -31.09 10.88 12.83
CA LEU A 329 -30.85 9.52 12.37
C LEU A 329 -29.68 8.87 13.12
N ALA A 330 -28.64 9.66 13.41
CA ALA A 330 -27.47 9.21 14.15
C ALA A 330 -26.67 10.38 14.74
N GLU A 331 -25.88 10.09 15.77
CA GLU A 331 -24.86 10.97 16.35
C GLU A 331 -23.47 10.35 16.15
N PHE A 332 -22.44 11.17 15.97
CA PHE A 332 -21.07 10.70 15.75
C PHE A 332 -20.04 11.66 16.36
N THR A 333 -18.84 11.12 16.56
CA THR A 333 -17.64 11.89 16.90
C THR A 333 -16.61 11.68 15.81
N LEU A 334 -15.99 12.77 15.35
CA LEU A 334 -14.86 12.68 14.42
C LEU A 334 -13.69 12.00 15.14
N LYS A 335 -12.93 11.17 14.40
CA LYS A 335 -11.83 10.38 14.97
C LYS A 335 -10.75 11.25 15.65
N HIS A 336 -10.50 12.44 15.10
CA HIS A 336 -9.61 13.45 15.68
C HIS A 336 -9.98 14.87 15.20
N ASP A 337 -9.57 15.89 15.95
CA ASP A 337 -9.93 17.29 15.70
C ASP A 337 -9.44 17.85 14.36
N ALA A 338 -8.38 17.26 13.79
CA ALA A 338 -7.78 17.73 12.55
C ALA A 338 -8.58 17.37 11.27
N ILE A 339 -9.59 16.48 11.33
CA ILE A 339 -10.28 15.97 10.11
C ILE A 339 -10.79 17.13 9.26
N LEU A 340 -11.48 18.11 9.86
CA LEU A 340 -12.09 19.21 9.10
C LEU A 340 -11.04 20.12 8.47
N ALA A 341 -9.90 20.32 9.14
CA ALA A 341 -8.77 21.08 8.59
C ALA A 341 -8.09 20.33 7.44
N GLN A 342 -8.00 19.00 7.54
CA GLN A 342 -7.46 18.14 6.48
C GLN A 342 -8.38 18.11 5.26
N VAL A 343 -9.70 17.96 5.44
CA VAL A 343 -10.69 18.07 4.36
C VAL A 343 -10.60 19.43 3.68
N ARG A 344 -10.50 20.52 4.46
CA ARG A 344 -10.28 21.89 3.95
C ARG A 344 -9.00 22.02 3.13
N ALA A 345 -7.91 21.37 3.52
CA ALA A 345 -6.66 21.34 2.77
C ALA A 345 -6.74 20.47 1.50
N GLY A 346 -7.83 19.74 1.29
CA GLY A 346 -7.99 18.79 0.20
C GLY A 346 -7.37 17.42 0.47
N GLY A 347 -7.08 17.10 1.73
CA GLY A 347 -6.51 15.83 2.21
C GLY A 347 -5.51 15.99 3.34
N ARG A 348 -5.31 14.92 4.11
CA ARG A 348 -4.29 14.88 5.16
C ARG A 348 -2.88 15.06 4.62
N ILE A 349 -2.56 14.50 3.45
CA ILE A 349 -1.24 14.65 2.83
C ILE A 349 -0.95 16.14 2.50
N PRO A 350 -1.78 16.86 1.72
CA PRO A 350 -1.61 18.30 1.52
C PRO A 350 -1.53 19.10 2.83
N TYR A 351 -2.36 18.77 3.82
CA TYR A 351 -2.34 19.41 5.13
C TYR A 351 -0.98 19.28 5.82
N LEU A 352 -0.43 18.06 5.89
CA LEU A 352 0.85 17.79 6.54
C LEU A 352 2.02 18.46 5.81
N ILE A 353 2.02 18.44 4.47
CA ILE A 353 3.04 19.14 3.67
C ILE A 353 2.98 20.65 3.93
N GLY A 354 1.78 21.23 3.94
CA GLY A 354 1.60 22.65 4.22
C GLY A 354 2.05 23.03 5.63
N LYS A 355 1.76 22.20 6.64
CA LYS A 355 2.25 22.39 8.01
C LYS A 355 3.77 22.31 8.10
N SER A 356 4.39 21.32 7.46
CA SER A 356 5.85 21.18 7.42
C SER A 356 6.52 22.37 6.72
N LEU A 357 5.93 22.86 5.63
CA LEU A 357 6.40 24.07 4.94
C LEU A 357 6.33 25.30 5.85
N THR A 358 5.18 25.50 6.52
CA THR A 358 5.02 26.59 7.48
C THR A 358 6.06 26.50 8.59
N GLU A 359 6.27 25.33 9.19
CA GLU A 359 7.25 25.13 10.26
C GLU A 359 8.67 25.45 9.80
N ARG A 360 9.11 24.91 8.66
CA ARG A 360 10.42 25.19 8.07
C ARG A 360 10.64 26.69 7.87
N VAL A 361 9.66 27.38 7.28
CA VAL A 361 9.75 28.82 7.02
C VAL A 361 9.80 29.62 8.32
N ARG A 362 8.97 29.28 9.31
CA ARG A 362 8.98 29.95 10.63
C ARG A 362 10.31 29.76 11.35
N GLN A 363 10.87 28.56 11.30
CA GLN A 363 12.19 28.27 11.85
C GLN A 363 13.28 29.10 11.17
N ALA A 364 13.24 29.20 9.84
CA ALA A 364 14.17 30.05 9.09
C ALA A 364 14.01 31.54 9.40
N LEU A 365 12.82 31.99 9.81
CA LEU A 365 12.58 33.35 10.28
C LEU A 365 12.94 33.57 11.76
N GLY A 366 13.35 32.54 12.49
CA GLY A 366 13.60 32.61 13.93
C GLY A 366 12.32 32.87 14.75
N LEU A 367 11.14 32.56 14.20
CA LEU A 367 9.88 32.63 14.91
C LEU A 367 9.77 31.44 15.86
N ALA A 368 9.32 31.69 17.10
CA ALA A 368 9.22 30.66 18.13
C ALA A 368 8.37 29.46 17.64
N GLU A 369 8.89 28.25 17.90
CA GLU A 369 8.16 27.01 17.74
C GLU A 369 7.09 26.92 18.84
N ASP A 370 5.87 26.57 18.46
CA ASP A 370 4.83 26.12 19.39
C ASP A 370 5.02 24.61 19.64
N ASN A 371 6.25 24.21 19.93
CA ASN A 371 6.57 22.81 20.19
C ASN A 371 6.27 22.52 21.66
N THR A 372 5.01 22.22 21.95
CA THR A 372 4.68 21.33 23.06
C THR A 372 5.31 19.97 22.75
N LYS A 373 6.60 19.82 23.05
CA LYS A 373 7.22 18.50 23.15
C LYS A 373 6.34 17.68 24.07
N ALA A 374 5.83 16.56 23.56
CA ALA A 374 5.18 15.57 24.40
C ALA A 374 6.09 15.35 25.61
N GLY A 375 5.56 15.63 26.81
CA GLY A 375 6.33 15.50 28.04
C GLY A 375 6.94 14.10 28.12
N SER A 376 8.13 13.98 28.70
CA SER A 376 8.67 12.66 29.04
C SER A 376 7.71 12.01 30.03
N VAL A 377 6.88 11.09 29.55
CA VAL A 377 6.03 10.30 30.42
C VAL A 377 6.87 9.13 30.90
N ASP A 378 7.14 9.09 32.20
CA ASP A 378 7.89 8.01 32.87
C ASP A 378 6.93 6.82 33.05
N GLN A 379 6.56 6.19 31.93
CA GLN A 379 5.62 5.08 31.85
C GLN A 379 6.24 3.91 31.06
N PRO A 380 5.87 2.66 31.39
CA PRO A 380 6.36 1.49 30.68
C PRO A 380 5.81 1.45 29.25
N PHE A 381 6.64 1.01 28.32
CA PHE A 381 6.33 0.94 26.90
C PHE A 381 6.37 -0.49 26.37
N THR A 382 5.42 -0.82 25.50
CA THR A 382 5.49 -2.06 24.70
C THR A 382 6.65 -2.01 23.69
N LEU A 383 6.96 -3.15 23.05
CA LEU A 383 8.01 -3.18 22.04
C LEU A 383 7.67 -2.26 20.86
N ALA A 384 6.42 -2.31 20.38
CA ALA A 384 5.95 -1.44 19.32
C ALA A 384 6.10 0.05 19.66
N GLN A 385 5.70 0.44 20.87
CA GLN A 385 5.80 1.82 21.35
C GLN A 385 7.24 2.31 21.41
N LYS A 386 8.19 1.45 21.83
CA LYS A 386 9.62 1.79 21.84
C LYS A 386 10.21 1.93 20.44
N ILE A 387 9.84 1.05 19.50
CA ILE A 387 10.33 1.14 18.11
C ILE A 387 9.84 2.45 17.46
N VAL A 388 8.54 2.78 17.62
CA VAL A 388 7.98 4.04 17.13
C VAL A 388 8.63 5.23 17.84
N GLY A 389 8.81 5.17 19.16
CA GLY A 389 9.51 6.19 19.94
C GLY A 389 10.92 6.47 19.44
N LYS A 390 11.72 5.42 19.22
CA LYS A 390 13.07 5.52 18.66
C LYS A 390 13.06 6.21 17.29
N ALA A 391 12.08 5.90 16.43
CA ALA A 391 11.92 6.55 15.13
C ALA A 391 11.50 8.03 15.23
N CYS A 392 10.92 8.45 16.36
CA CYS A 392 10.59 9.84 16.69
C CYS A 392 11.66 10.56 17.53
N GLY A 393 12.72 9.87 17.95
CA GLY A 393 13.75 10.44 18.84
C GLY A 393 13.36 10.54 20.32
N VAL A 394 12.38 9.77 20.78
CA VAL A 394 11.91 9.67 22.18
C VAL A 394 11.97 8.22 22.68
N ALA A 395 11.74 7.98 23.98
CA ALA A 395 11.82 6.63 24.55
C ALA A 395 10.67 5.71 24.11
N GLY A 396 9.48 6.27 23.88
CA GLY A 396 8.28 5.56 23.44
C GLY A 396 7.16 6.54 23.07
N VAL A 397 6.12 6.05 22.38
CA VAL A 397 4.92 6.81 22.04
C VAL A 397 3.70 6.10 22.61
N GLN A 398 2.86 6.80 23.37
CA GLN A 398 1.66 6.23 23.98
C GLN A 398 0.51 6.09 22.96
N PRO A 399 -0.42 5.15 23.15
CA PRO A 399 -1.60 5.02 22.30
C PRO A 399 -2.43 6.32 22.24
N GLY A 400 -3.00 6.61 21.08
CA GLY A 400 -3.76 7.83 20.80
C GLY A 400 -2.92 9.06 20.49
N MET A 401 -1.60 9.03 20.70
CA MET A 401 -0.73 10.15 20.35
C MET A 401 -0.44 10.19 18.84
N PHE A 402 -0.59 11.37 18.24
CA PHE A 402 -0.10 11.63 16.90
C PHE A 402 1.42 11.77 16.89
N CYS A 403 2.09 11.15 15.93
CA CYS A 403 3.53 11.28 15.71
C CYS A 403 3.89 11.14 14.23
N THR A 404 5.12 11.55 13.88
CA THR A 404 5.65 11.46 12.51
C THR A 404 7.01 10.75 12.49
N PRO A 405 7.06 9.43 12.78
CA PRO A 405 8.30 8.68 12.86
C PRO A 405 9.08 8.68 11.54
N LYS A 406 10.41 8.59 11.65
CA LYS A 406 11.29 8.28 10.53
C LYS A 406 10.94 6.92 9.94
N VAL A 407 10.85 6.87 8.61
CA VAL A 407 10.64 5.66 7.81
C VAL A 407 11.96 5.23 7.18
N THR A 408 12.49 4.07 7.59
CA THR A 408 13.77 3.55 7.10
C THR A 408 13.61 2.68 5.86
N THR A 409 12.48 1.98 5.72
CA THR A 409 12.25 1.04 4.62
C THR A 409 10.83 1.17 4.07
N VAL A 410 10.72 1.33 2.75
CA VAL A 410 9.45 1.41 2.02
C VAL A 410 9.37 0.31 0.95
N GLY A 411 8.33 -0.52 0.99
CA GLY A 411 8.05 -1.54 -0.01
C GLY A 411 7.02 -1.12 -1.07
N SER A 412 7.25 -1.49 -2.33
CA SER A 412 6.32 -1.31 -3.45
C SER A 412 6.28 -2.57 -4.33
N GLN A 413 5.09 -2.91 -4.83
CA GLN A 413 4.85 -4.06 -5.73
C GLN A 413 4.15 -3.61 -7.00
N ASP A 414 4.07 -4.46 -8.01
CA ASP A 414 3.74 -4.12 -9.39
C ASP A 414 2.25 -3.87 -9.69
N THR A 415 1.33 -4.24 -8.80
CA THR A 415 -0.11 -3.94 -8.96
C THR A 415 -0.57 -2.69 -8.21
N THR A 416 0.22 -2.19 -7.26
CA THR A 416 0.05 -0.89 -6.61
C THR A 416 1.10 0.12 -7.08
N GLY A 417 2.24 -0.33 -7.58
CA GLY A 417 3.41 0.47 -7.94
C GLY A 417 3.14 1.46 -9.06
N ALA A 418 2.26 1.12 -10.02
CA ALA A 418 1.82 2.07 -11.04
C ALA A 418 1.05 3.25 -10.43
N MET A 419 0.16 3.00 -9.45
CA MET A 419 -0.51 4.07 -8.70
C MET A 419 0.48 4.82 -7.82
N THR A 420 1.39 4.12 -7.13
CA THR A 420 2.42 4.75 -6.29
C THR A 420 3.32 5.67 -7.12
N ARG A 421 3.70 5.28 -8.33
CA ARG A 421 4.40 6.14 -9.30
C ARG A 421 3.63 7.42 -9.57
N ASP A 422 2.33 7.31 -9.83
CA ASP A 422 1.49 8.47 -10.15
C ASP A 422 1.30 9.39 -8.93
N GLU A 423 1.18 8.84 -7.72
CA GLU A 423 1.19 9.63 -6.48
C GLU A 423 2.56 10.29 -6.22
N ILE A 424 3.68 9.62 -6.51
CA ILE A 424 5.04 10.21 -6.43
C ILE A 424 5.17 11.39 -7.42
N LYS A 425 4.60 11.26 -8.62
CA LYS A 425 4.57 12.34 -9.63
C LYS A 425 3.77 13.53 -9.14
N ASP A 426 2.58 13.29 -8.60
CA ASP A 426 1.70 14.34 -8.08
C ASP A 426 2.30 15.03 -6.84
N LEU A 427 3.03 14.29 -6.01
CA LEU A 427 3.81 14.84 -4.90
C LEU A 427 5.09 15.55 -5.36
N ALA A 428 5.34 15.68 -6.67
CA ALA A 428 6.54 16.33 -7.20
C ALA A 428 7.87 15.75 -6.68
N CYS A 429 7.90 14.46 -6.35
CA CYS A 429 9.06 13.82 -5.75
C CYS A 429 10.09 13.43 -6.81
N MET A 430 11.24 14.12 -6.79
CA MET A 430 12.38 13.90 -7.68
C MET A 430 13.44 12.96 -7.12
N LYS A 431 13.45 12.75 -5.80
CA LYS A 431 14.38 11.88 -5.09
C LYS A 431 13.70 11.39 -3.82
N PHE A 432 13.89 10.12 -3.47
CA PHE A 432 13.37 9.59 -2.21
C PHE A 432 14.21 10.06 -1.02
N SER A 433 13.53 10.41 0.07
CA SER A 433 14.15 10.76 1.36
C SER A 433 14.14 9.60 2.36
N ALA A 434 13.31 8.58 2.16
CA ALA A 434 13.40 7.34 2.93
C ALA A 434 14.72 6.60 2.61
N ASP A 435 15.35 6.01 3.65
CA ASP A 435 16.68 5.41 3.51
C ASP A 435 16.72 4.26 2.48
N LEU A 436 15.61 3.53 2.29
CA LEU A 436 15.47 2.52 1.23
C LEU A 436 14.02 2.46 0.74
N VAL A 437 13.85 2.53 -0.59
CA VAL A 437 12.57 2.29 -1.29
C VAL A 437 12.77 1.15 -2.28
N MET A 438 12.03 0.05 -2.14
CA MET A 438 12.15 -1.13 -2.99
C MET A 438 10.91 -1.34 -3.85
N GLN A 439 11.08 -1.60 -5.15
CA GLN A 439 10.03 -1.99 -6.09
C GLN A 439 10.21 -3.45 -6.53
N SER A 440 9.14 -4.23 -6.53
CA SER A 440 9.14 -5.64 -7.00
C SER A 440 8.21 -5.89 -8.19
N PHE A 441 8.34 -7.04 -8.84
CA PHE A 441 7.52 -7.47 -9.99
C PHE A 441 7.00 -8.89 -9.77
N CYS A 442 6.16 -9.07 -8.75
CA CYS A 442 5.78 -10.39 -8.25
C CYS A 442 4.34 -10.79 -8.56
N HIS A 443 3.46 -9.83 -8.82
CA HIS A 443 2.02 -10.09 -9.03
C HIS A 443 1.65 -10.24 -10.50
N THR A 444 2.46 -9.71 -11.42
CA THR A 444 2.16 -9.67 -12.86
C THR A 444 3.21 -10.37 -13.74
N ASN A 445 4.26 -10.96 -13.13
CA ASN A 445 5.34 -11.60 -13.88
C ASN A 445 4.94 -12.91 -14.61
N ALA A 446 4.04 -13.72 -14.05
CA ALA A 446 3.83 -15.08 -14.56
C ALA A 446 3.13 -15.08 -15.93
N TYR A 447 2.12 -14.20 -16.12
CA TYR A 447 1.34 -14.12 -17.36
C TYR A 447 1.08 -12.65 -17.78
N PRO A 448 2.13 -11.89 -18.11
CA PRO A 448 2.01 -10.44 -18.29
C PRO A 448 1.14 -10.12 -19.51
N ARG A 449 0.18 -9.21 -19.34
CA ARG A 449 -0.50 -8.53 -20.45
C ARG A 449 0.44 -7.49 -21.07
N MET A 450 0.09 -6.97 -22.24
CA MET A 450 0.86 -5.89 -22.89
C MET A 450 1.12 -4.70 -21.96
N ILE A 451 0.12 -4.28 -21.19
CA ILE A 451 0.23 -3.18 -20.22
C ILE A 451 1.12 -3.53 -19.02
N ASP A 452 1.12 -4.79 -18.58
CA ASP A 452 2.01 -5.26 -17.51
C ASP A 452 3.47 -5.25 -18.02
N SER A 453 3.72 -5.71 -19.25
CA SER A 453 5.05 -5.66 -19.88
C SER A 453 5.57 -4.23 -20.07
N GLN A 454 4.69 -3.28 -20.42
CA GLN A 454 5.05 -1.85 -20.49
C GLN A 454 5.42 -1.30 -19.10
N LEU A 455 4.69 -1.73 -18.06
CA LEU A 455 5.02 -1.38 -16.69
C LEU A 455 6.38 -1.97 -16.27
N HIS A 456 6.66 -3.23 -16.61
CA HIS A 456 7.96 -3.87 -16.35
C HIS A 456 9.12 -3.13 -17.02
N ALA A 457 8.89 -2.53 -18.20
CA ALA A 457 9.90 -1.78 -18.93
C ALA A 457 10.15 -0.36 -18.38
N THR A 458 9.17 0.25 -17.72
CA THR A 458 9.22 1.68 -17.35
C THR A 458 9.32 1.94 -15.85
N LEU A 459 8.76 1.07 -15.02
CA LEU A 459 8.72 1.25 -13.57
C LEU A 459 10.10 1.13 -12.91
N PRO A 460 11.02 0.23 -13.32
CA PRO A 460 12.35 0.16 -12.71
C PRO A 460 13.10 1.49 -12.79
N GLU A 461 13.22 2.07 -13.99
CA GLU A 461 13.92 3.34 -14.20
C GLU A 461 13.28 4.48 -13.40
N PHE A 462 11.95 4.50 -13.29
CA PHE A 462 11.26 5.50 -12.48
C PHE A 462 11.68 5.47 -11.00
N PHE A 463 11.80 4.29 -10.40
CA PHE A 463 12.24 4.14 -9.01
C PHE A 463 13.75 4.36 -8.86
N GLU A 464 14.56 3.79 -9.75
CA GLU A 464 16.03 3.88 -9.69
C GLU A 464 16.54 5.32 -9.88
N SER A 465 15.95 6.08 -10.80
CA SER A 465 16.26 7.51 -11.00
C SER A 465 15.97 8.39 -9.77
N ARG A 466 15.24 7.86 -8.78
CA ARG A 466 14.90 8.52 -7.51
C ARG A 466 15.67 7.94 -6.32
N GLY A 467 16.64 7.07 -6.55
CA GLY A 467 17.42 6.40 -5.50
C GLY A 467 16.81 5.10 -4.97
N GLY A 468 15.77 4.56 -5.64
CA GLY A 468 15.12 3.31 -5.27
C GLY A 468 15.87 2.06 -5.76
N VAL A 469 15.52 0.91 -5.19
CA VAL A 469 15.99 -0.42 -5.61
C VAL A 469 14.86 -1.13 -6.35
N ALA A 470 15.02 -1.38 -7.65
CA ALA A 470 14.08 -2.17 -8.41
C ALA A 470 14.57 -3.62 -8.53
N LEU A 471 13.72 -4.58 -8.18
CA LEU A 471 13.90 -5.99 -8.53
C LEU A 471 13.51 -6.20 -10.00
N ARG A 472 13.69 -7.43 -10.49
CA ARG A 472 13.39 -7.82 -11.87
C ARG A 472 12.18 -8.75 -11.91
N PRO A 473 11.37 -8.74 -12.98
CA PRO A 473 10.39 -9.80 -13.23
C PRO A 473 11.04 -11.19 -13.13
N GLY A 474 10.46 -12.08 -12.33
CA GLY A 474 10.97 -13.43 -12.06
C GLY A 474 11.85 -13.55 -10.80
N ASP A 475 12.19 -12.45 -10.13
CA ASP A 475 12.92 -12.51 -8.86
C ASP A 475 12.08 -13.07 -7.72
N GLY A 476 10.76 -12.85 -7.76
CA GLY A 476 9.79 -13.40 -6.83
C GLY A 476 9.16 -12.38 -5.89
N VAL A 477 8.48 -12.89 -4.87
CA VAL A 477 7.57 -12.19 -3.95
C VAL A 477 8.25 -11.05 -3.21
N ILE A 478 7.59 -9.88 -3.19
CA ILE A 478 8.07 -8.64 -2.54
C ILE A 478 8.66 -8.88 -1.15
N HIS A 479 7.91 -9.51 -0.24
CA HIS A 479 8.29 -9.56 1.18
C HIS A 479 9.48 -10.48 1.43
N SER A 480 9.63 -11.54 0.62
CA SER A 480 10.80 -12.42 0.68
C SER A 480 12.10 -11.69 0.32
N TRP A 481 12.03 -10.59 -0.43
CA TRP A 481 13.18 -9.72 -0.70
C TRP A 481 13.27 -8.56 0.28
N LEU A 482 12.15 -7.86 0.54
CA LEU A 482 12.09 -6.69 1.41
C LEU A 482 12.54 -7.02 2.84
N ASN A 483 12.13 -8.18 3.37
CA ASN A 483 12.49 -8.60 4.73
C ASN A 483 14.00 -8.82 4.88
N ARG A 484 14.71 -9.10 3.78
CA ARG A 484 16.18 -9.24 3.71
C ARG A 484 16.89 -7.90 3.57
N MET A 485 16.16 -6.79 3.54
CA MET A 485 16.68 -5.42 3.49
C MET A 485 16.39 -4.62 4.77
N LEU A 486 15.82 -5.26 5.79
CA LEU A 486 15.43 -4.59 7.03
C LEU A 486 16.61 -4.39 7.97
N VAL A 487 16.67 -3.22 8.59
CA VAL A 487 17.54 -2.98 9.76
C VAL A 487 16.72 -3.23 11.02
N PRO A 488 17.19 -4.06 11.98
CA PRO A 488 16.45 -4.38 13.20
C PRO A 488 16.02 -3.14 13.99
N ASP A 489 14.87 -3.24 14.67
CA ASP A 489 14.26 -2.15 15.47
C ASP A 489 14.11 -0.82 14.72
N THR A 490 13.73 -0.90 13.44
CA THR A 490 13.37 0.27 12.65
C THR A 490 11.94 0.17 12.13
N LEU A 491 11.40 1.32 11.71
CA LEU A 491 10.03 1.48 11.25
C LEU A 491 9.97 1.63 9.74
N GLY A 492 9.00 0.99 9.10
CA GLY A 492 8.72 1.17 7.69
C GLY A 492 7.25 1.14 7.29
N THR A 493 7.03 1.13 5.98
CA THR A 493 5.70 0.99 5.37
C THR A 493 5.81 0.29 4.03
N GLY A 494 4.67 -0.01 3.41
CA GLY A 494 4.65 -0.50 2.04
C GLY A 494 3.27 -0.43 1.39
N GLY A 495 3.28 -0.35 0.06
CA GLY A 495 2.09 -0.37 -0.80
C GLY A 495 1.47 -1.76 -0.93
N ASP A 496 1.50 -2.55 0.14
CA ASP A 496 0.97 -3.89 0.22
C ASP A 496 0.56 -4.19 1.67
N SER A 497 -0.64 -4.74 1.87
CA SER A 497 -1.18 -5.01 3.21
C SER A 497 -0.40 -6.05 4.02
N HIS A 498 0.45 -6.85 3.36
CA HIS A 498 1.29 -7.88 3.96
C HIS A 498 2.72 -7.38 4.19
N THR A 499 2.98 -6.08 4.04
CA THR A 499 4.22 -5.47 4.55
C THR A 499 4.20 -5.50 6.08
N ARG A 500 4.62 -6.63 6.66
CA ARG A 500 4.62 -6.93 8.09
C ARG A 500 6.03 -7.35 8.51
N PHE A 501 6.84 -6.38 8.92
CA PHE A 501 8.25 -6.63 9.17
C PHE A 501 8.48 -7.63 10.32
N PRO A 502 9.25 -8.72 10.10
CA PRO A 502 9.58 -9.67 11.16
C PRO A 502 10.68 -9.15 12.12
N MET A 503 11.36 -8.06 11.77
CA MET A 503 12.44 -7.44 12.57
C MET A 503 12.29 -5.92 12.57
N GLY A 504 11.46 -5.41 13.48
CA GLY A 504 11.06 -3.99 13.52
C GLY A 504 9.55 -3.87 13.52
N ILE A 505 9.03 -2.81 12.90
CA ILE A 505 7.58 -2.61 12.72
C ILE A 505 7.28 -1.97 11.38
N SER A 506 6.16 -2.33 10.78
CA SER A 506 5.65 -1.65 9.59
C SER A 506 4.16 -1.41 9.65
N PHE A 507 3.75 -0.25 9.14
CA PHE A 507 2.34 0.12 8.99
C PHE A 507 2.02 0.20 7.50
N PRO A 508 1.42 -0.84 6.89
CA PRO A 508 0.99 -0.81 5.50
C PRO A 508 0.04 0.34 5.20
N ALA A 509 0.12 0.85 3.97
CA ALA A 509 -0.74 1.94 3.56
C ALA A 509 -1.10 1.88 2.08
N GLY A 510 -2.04 2.75 1.68
CA GLY A 510 -2.35 2.99 0.27
C GLY A 510 -1.24 3.76 -0.43
N SER A 511 -1.23 3.72 -1.76
CA SER A 511 -0.19 4.32 -2.61
C SER A 511 0.12 5.79 -2.32
N GLY A 512 -0.85 6.59 -1.85
CA GLY A 512 -0.65 8.01 -1.52
C GLY A 512 0.27 8.19 -0.32
N LEU A 513 -0.02 7.52 0.80
CA LEU A 513 0.81 7.59 2.00
C LEU A 513 2.17 6.93 1.79
N VAL A 514 2.24 5.87 0.97
CA VAL A 514 3.50 5.23 0.59
C VAL A 514 4.37 6.18 -0.23
N ALA A 515 3.77 6.92 -1.18
CA ALA A 515 4.47 7.94 -1.93
C ALA A 515 4.95 9.08 -1.01
N TYR A 516 4.12 9.52 -0.06
CA TYR A 516 4.50 10.51 0.97
C TYR A 516 5.68 10.02 1.81
N ALA A 517 5.63 8.77 2.28
CA ALA A 517 6.69 8.19 3.09
C ALA A 517 8.01 8.04 2.33
N ALA A 518 7.94 7.61 1.06
CA ALA A 518 9.09 7.55 0.19
C ALA A 518 9.69 8.95 -0.08
N ALA A 519 8.83 9.94 -0.33
CA ALA A 519 9.22 11.31 -0.67
C ALA A 519 9.77 12.12 0.51
N THR A 520 9.24 11.90 1.72
CA THR A 520 9.60 12.71 2.91
C THR A 520 10.49 11.97 3.91
N GLY A 521 10.57 10.64 3.83
CA GLY A 521 11.27 9.82 4.82
C GLY A 521 10.56 9.73 6.17
N THR A 522 9.30 10.14 6.25
CA THR A 522 8.48 10.15 7.47
C THR A 522 7.06 9.67 7.17
N MET A 523 6.30 9.27 8.20
CA MET A 523 4.90 8.89 8.03
C MET A 523 4.05 9.36 9.22
N PRO A 524 2.88 9.99 9.00
CA PRO A 524 1.93 10.28 10.07
C PRO A 524 1.34 8.99 10.65
N ILE A 525 1.34 8.89 11.98
CA ILE A 525 0.74 7.79 12.72
C ILE A 525 -0.01 8.35 13.93
N ASP A 526 -1.30 8.05 14.03
CA ASP A 526 -2.01 8.04 15.32
C ASP A 526 -1.69 6.71 15.98
N MET A 527 -0.88 6.73 17.05
CA MET A 527 -0.32 5.52 17.64
C MET A 527 -1.43 4.58 18.12
N PRO A 528 -1.57 3.37 17.55
CA PRO A 528 -2.63 2.46 17.97
C PRO A 528 -2.33 1.81 19.33
N GLU A 529 -3.39 1.33 19.98
CA GLU A 529 -3.27 0.42 21.13
C GLU A 529 -2.70 -0.94 20.69
N SER A 530 -2.13 -1.69 21.63
CA SER A 530 -1.55 -3.02 21.39
C SER A 530 -2.39 -4.15 21.99
N VAL A 531 -2.35 -5.33 21.35
CA VAL A 531 -2.86 -6.61 21.85
C VAL A 531 -1.68 -7.58 21.94
N LEU A 532 -1.46 -8.16 23.11
CA LEU A 532 -0.42 -9.15 23.32
C LEU A 532 -0.93 -10.54 22.96
N VAL A 533 -0.22 -11.25 22.08
CA VAL A 533 -0.42 -12.68 21.83
C VAL A 533 0.80 -13.41 22.37
N LYS A 534 0.59 -14.24 23.40
CA LYS A 534 1.68 -14.94 24.08
C LYS A 534 1.51 -16.45 23.99
N PHE A 535 2.44 -17.11 23.32
CA PHE A 535 2.49 -18.56 23.29
C PHE A 535 3.27 -19.10 24.50
N LYS A 536 2.92 -20.30 24.95
CA LYS A 536 3.67 -21.03 25.99
C LYS A 536 3.66 -22.53 25.73
N GLY A 537 4.68 -23.23 26.22
CA GLY A 537 4.83 -24.67 26.07
C GLY A 537 5.61 -25.07 24.83
N GLU A 538 5.43 -26.32 24.39
CA GLU A 538 6.11 -26.90 23.23
C GLU A 538 5.10 -27.36 22.18
N MET A 539 5.44 -27.21 20.90
CA MET A 539 4.60 -27.69 19.80
C MET A 539 4.52 -29.21 19.81
N LYS A 540 3.31 -29.75 19.64
CA LYS A 540 3.12 -31.20 19.49
C LYS A 540 3.58 -31.69 18.12
N SER A 541 3.95 -32.97 18.05
CA SER A 541 4.33 -33.61 16.79
C SER A 541 3.21 -33.50 15.74
N GLY A 542 3.59 -33.10 14.52
CA GLY A 542 2.66 -32.89 13.41
C GLY A 542 1.98 -31.52 13.40
N ILE A 543 2.14 -30.70 14.44
CA ILE A 543 1.68 -29.31 14.44
C ILE A 543 2.77 -28.43 13.82
N THR A 544 2.37 -27.51 12.96
CA THR A 544 3.24 -26.60 12.21
C THR A 544 3.11 -25.17 12.71
N LEU A 545 4.04 -24.29 12.34
CA LEU A 545 3.92 -22.86 12.66
C LEU A 545 2.66 -22.23 12.04
N ARG A 546 2.21 -22.72 10.88
CA ARG A 546 0.99 -22.26 10.24
C ARG A 546 -0.27 -22.62 11.03
N ASP A 547 -0.24 -23.71 11.80
CA ASP A 547 -1.34 -24.04 12.72
C ASP A 547 -1.38 -23.04 13.90
N LEU A 548 -0.22 -22.58 14.38
CA LEU A 548 -0.14 -21.53 15.41
C LEU A 548 -0.67 -20.19 14.88
N VAL A 549 -0.42 -19.86 13.61
CA VAL A 549 -1.03 -18.70 12.94
C VAL A 549 -2.56 -18.78 13.02
N HIS A 550 -3.15 -19.92 12.67
CA HIS A 550 -4.61 -20.10 12.72
C HIS A 550 -5.14 -20.32 14.14
N ALA A 551 -4.28 -20.68 15.11
CA ALA A 551 -4.65 -20.76 16.51
C ALA A 551 -5.03 -19.38 17.08
N ILE A 552 -4.42 -18.29 16.59
CA ILE A 552 -4.76 -16.93 17.05
C ILE A 552 -6.26 -16.62 16.85
N PRO A 553 -6.84 -16.69 15.63
CA PRO A 553 -8.29 -16.52 15.46
C PRO A 553 -9.10 -17.58 16.20
N TYR A 554 -8.66 -18.83 16.24
CA TYR A 554 -9.37 -19.92 16.92
C TYR A 554 -9.55 -19.64 18.42
N PHE A 555 -8.47 -19.32 19.14
CA PHE A 555 -8.51 -19.01 20.57
C PHE A 555 -9.16 -17.67 20.87
N ALA A 556 -8.97 -16.65 20.02
CA ALA A 556 -9.69 -15.38 20.16
C ALA A 556 -11.21 -15.59 20.10
N ARG A 557 -11.70 -16.45 19.20
CA ARG A 557 -13.12 -16.83 19.13
C ARG A 557 -13.57 -17.59 20.37
N LYS A 558 -12.77 -18.57 20.83
CA LYS A 558 -13.04 -19.35 22.05
C LYS A 558 -13.20 -18.43 23.27
N GLN A 559 -12.51 -17.28 23.30
CA GLN A 559 -12.56 -16.28 24.37
C GLN A 559 -13.57 -15.13 24.11
N GLY A 560 -14.32 -15.15 23.01
CA GLY A 560 -15.28 -14.08 22.66
C GLY A 560 -14.64 -12.76 22.21
N LEU A 561 -13.35 -12.76 21.92
CA LEU A 561 -12.59 -11.58 21.44
C LEU A 561 -12.68 -11.41 19.91
N LEU A 562 -13.21 -12.40 19.21
CA LEU A 562 -13.40 -12.41 17.77
C LEU A 562 -14.71 -13.12 17.41
N THR A 563 -15.47 -12.60 16.46
CA THR A 563 -16.67 -13.25 15.90
C THR A 563 -16.57 -13.41 14.38
N ILE A 564 -17.24 -14.44 13.84
CA ILE A 564 -17.36 -14.67 12.39
C ILE A 564 -18.47 -13.79 11.80
N GLU A 565 -19.60 -13.65 12.51
CA GLU A 565 -20.75 -12.86 12.06
C GLU A 565 -20.32 -11.45 11.66
N LYS A 566 -20.78 -11.01 10.48
CA LYS A 566 -20.36 -9.72 9.92
C LYS A 566 -21.12 -8.57 10.58
N ALA A 567 -22.40 -8.77 10.87
CA ALA A 567 -23.19 -7.82 11.63
C ALA A 567 -22.66 -7.73 13.07
N ASN A 568 -22.38 -6.52 13.55
CA ASN A 568 -21.83 -6.27 14.90
C ASN A 568 -20.55 -7.06 15.22
N LYS A 569 -19.70 -7.27 14.21
CA LYS A 569 -18.47 -8.07 14.33
C LYS A 569 -17.58 -7.56 15.47
N VAL A 570 -17.27 -8.44 16.43
CA VAL A 570 -16.25 -8.22 17.44
C VAL A 570 -14.92 -8.68 16.88
N ASN A 571 -13.91 -7.81 16.94
CA ASN A 571 -12.54 -8.15 16.57
C ASN A 571 -11.58 -7.30 17.42
N VAL A 572 -11.03 -7.91 18.48
CA VAL A 572 -10.09 -7.25 19.39
C VAL A 572 -8.86 -6.68 18.66
N PHE A 573 -8.45 -7.29 17.54
CA PHE A 573 -7.24 -6.92 16.82
C PHE A 573 -7.43 -5.74 15.85
N SER A 574 -8.67 -5.44 15.49
CA SER A 574 -8.98 -4.47 14.43
C SER A 574 -8.44 -3.08 14.77
N GLY A 575 -7.54 -2.56 13.94
CA GLY A 575 -6.93 -1.23 14.11
C GLY A 575 -5.89 -1.13 15.22
N ARG A 576 -5.53 -2.25 15.86
CA ARG A 576 -4.50 -2.31 16.90
C ARG A 576 -3.20 -2.89 16.38
N ILE A 577 -2.15 -2.83 17.18
CA ILE A 577 -0.89 -3.54 16.94
C ILE A 577 -0.98 -4.93 17.58
N ILE A 578 -0.64 -5.99 16.84
CA ILE A 578 -0.49 -7.33 17.43
C ILE A 578 0.98 -7.53 17.81
N GLU A 579 1.27 -7.73 19.08
CA GLU A 579 2.62 -8.00 19.58
C GLU A 579 2.73 -9.46 20.01
N ILE A 580 3.69 -10.20 19.44
CA ILE A 580 3.79 -11.66 19.60
C ILE A 580 5.02 -12.02 20.45
N GLN A 581 4.82 -12.89 21.45
CA GLN A 581 5.86 -13.37 22.37
C GLN A 581 5.74 -14.89 22.63
N GLY A 582 6.81 -15.49 23.16
CA GLY A 582 6.85 -16.90 23.58
C GLY A 582 7.34 -17.88 22.51
N LEU A 583 7.84 -17.37 21.39
CA LEU A 583 8.41 -18.12 20.26
C LEU A 583 9.73 -17.49 19.80
N GLU A 584 10.52 -16.96 20.73
CA GLU A 584 11.71 -16.14 20.43
C GLU A 584 12.80 -16.93 19.67
N SER A 585 12.79 -18.26 19.73
CA SER A 585 13.74 -19.13 19.04
C SER A 585 13.48 -19.29 17.53
N LEU A 586 12.34 -18.79 17.03
CA LEU A 586 12.01 -18.84 15.61
C LEU A 586 13.06 -18.10 14.78
N SER A 587 13.30 -18.61 13.59
CA SER A 587 14.05 -17.89 12.59
C SER A 587 13.26 -16.68 12.08
N VAL A 588 13.94 -15.72 11.45
CA VAL A 588 13.28 -14.51 10.92
C VAL A 588 12.29 -14.83 9.80
N ASP A 589 12.62 -15.79 8.93
CA ASP A 589 11.73 -16.23 7.85
C ASP A 589 10.49 -16.96 8.41
N GLN A 590 10.64 -17.69 9.53
CA GLN A 590 9.52 -18.31 10.25
C GLN A 590 8.66 -17.27 10.98
N ALA A 591 9.30 -16.32 11.68
CA ALA A 591 8.64 -15.22 12.38
C ALA A 591 7.72 -14.41 11.44
N PHE A 592 8.11 -14.31 10.17
CA PHE A 592 7.29 -13.67 9.15
C PHE A 592 5.95 -14.37 8.91
N GLU A 593 5.82 -15.69 9.06
CA GLU A 593 4.52 -16.38 8.89
C GLU A 593 3.47 -15.86 9.89
N LEU A 594 3.90 -15.59 11.13
CA LEU A 594 3.04 -14.99 12.17
C LEU A 594 2.77 -13.52 11.89
N ALA A 595 3.81 -12.76 11.55
CA ALA A 595 3.69 -11.33 11.27
C ALA A 595 2.79 -11.05 10.05
N ASP A 596 2.98 -11.79 8.96
CA ASP A 596 2.28 -11.67 7.69
C ASP A 596 0.76 -11.79 7.87
N ALA A 597 0.33 -12.85 8.57
CA ALA A 597 -1.08 -13.16 8.82
C ALA A 597 -1.80 -12.16 9.75
N THR A 598 -1.09 -11.25 10.42
CA THR A 598 -1.73 -10.17 11.20
C THR A 598 -2.53 -9.23 10.31
N ALA A 599 -2.23 -9.16 9.00
CA ALA A 599 -3.02 -8.43 8.03
C ALA A 599 -4.49 -8.90 8.02
N GLU A 600 -4.72 -10.21 8.06
CA GLU A 600 -6.05 -10.81 8.08
C GLU A 600 -6.79 -10.59 9.39
N ARG A 601 -6.09 -10.18 10.46
CA ARG A 601 -6.72 -9.77 11.74
C ARG A 601 -7.19 -8.31 11.71
N SER A 602 -7.00 -7.62 10.59
CA SER A 602 -7.20 -6.17 10.46
C SER A 602 -6.30 -5.36 11.41
N ALA A 603 -5.15 -5.92 11.80
CA ALA A 603 -4.17 -5.21 12.61
C ALA A 603 -3.50 -4.07 11.81
N ALA A 604 -3.26 -2.95 12.48
CA ALA A 604 -2.57 -1.80 11.91
C ALA A 604 -1.09 -2.14 11.64
N ALA A 605 -0.44 -2.83 12.58
CA ALA A 605 0.94 -3.27 12.52
C ALA A 605 1.15 -4.50 13.40
N THR A 606 2.38 -5.03 13.40
CA THR A 606 2.76 -6.14 14.27
C THR A 606 4.22 -6.04 14.69
N THR A 607 4.54 -6.60 15.84
CA THR A 607 5.90 -6.88 16.31
C THR A 607 5.98 -8.34 16.75
N ILE A 608 7.17 -8.93 16.65
CA ILE A 608 7.46 -10.26 17.17
C ILE A 608 8.77 -10.22 17.94
N ALA A 609 8.75 -10.71 19.18
CA ALA A 609 9.96 -10.86 19.98
C ALA A 609 10.79 -12.02 19.42
N LEU A 610 12.06 -11.76 19.11
CA LEU A 610 13.00 -12.75 18.59
C LEU A 610 14.29 -12.75 19.41
N ALA A 611 14.92 -13.91 19.50
CA ALA A 611 16.20 -14.06 20.13
C ALA A 611 17.30 -13.40 19.26
N GLN A 612 18.24 -12.73 19.93
CA GLN A 612 19.26 -11.92 19.26
C GLN A 612 20.11 -12.74 18.29
N GLU A 613 20.38 -14.01 18.60
CA GLU A 613 21.15 -14.91 17.74
C GLU A 613 20.46 -15.20 16.39
N GLN A 614 19.13 -15.28 16.36
CA GLN A 614 18.38 -15.51 15.12
C GLN A 614 18.43 -14.28 14.22
N VAL A 615 18.31 -13.09 14.81
CA VAL A 615 18.45 -11.81 14.10
C VAL A 615 19.88 -11.65 13.55
N ILE A 616 20.92 -11.93 14.34
CA ILE A 616 22.32 -11.87 13.89
C ILE A 616 22.56 -12.81 12.71
N LYS A 617 22.07 -14.06 12.81
CA LYS A 617 22.18 -15.06 11.75
C LYS A 617 21.56 -14.56 10.44
N ASN A 618 20.34 -14.02 10.50
CA ASN A 618 19.64 -13.49 9.35
C ASN A 618 20.35 -12.26 8.75
N VAL A 619 20.76 -11.29 9.58
CA VAL A 619 21.44 -10.07 9.13
C VAL A 619 22.76 -10.37 8.42
N ARG A 620 23.54 -11.37 8.89
CA ARG A 620 24.77 -11.79 8.20
C ARG A 620 24.50 -12.33 6.80
N SER A 621 23.54 -13.24 6.66
CA SER A 621 23.10 -13.78 5.37
C SER A 621 22.63 -12.66 4.43
N ASN A 622 21.87 -11.69 4.96
CA ASN A 622 21.35 -10.57 4.18
C ASN A 622 22.45 -9.62 3.70
N VAL A 623 23.49 -9.35 4.48
CA VAL A 623 24.65 -8.54 4.03
C VAL A 623 25.25 -9.15 2.77
N THR A 624 25.54 -10.46 2.79
CA THR A 624 26.07 -11.17 1.60
C THR A 624 25.12 -11.10 0.41
N LEU A 625 23.80 -11.22 0.63
CA LEU A 625 22.81 -11.09 -0.44
C LEU A 625 22.81 -9.69 -1.07
N LEU A 626 22.89 -8.62 -0.27
CA LEU A 626 22.88 -7.25 -0.78
C LEU A 626 24.19 -6.91 -1.51
N GLU A 627 25.33 -7.38 -1.03
CA GLU A 627 26.60 -7.28 -1.75
C GLU A 627 26.56 -8.05 -3.07
N TRP A 628 25.96 -9.24 -3.08
CA TRP A 628 25.69 -9.98 -4.32
C TRP A 628 24.79 -9.18 -5.26
N MET A 629 23.72 -8.54 -4.77
CA MET A 629 22.83 -7.70 -5.59
C MET A 629 23.59 -6.54 -6.24
N ILE A 630 24.49 -5.86 -5.50
CA ILE A 630 25.38 -4.82 -6.04
C ILE A 630 26.25 -5.41 -7.15
N GLY A 631 26.87 -6.58 -6.92
CA GLY A 631 27.69 -7.28 -7.92
C GLY A 631 26.91 -7.71 -9.17
N GLN A 632 25.60 -7.92 -9.05
CA GLN A 632 24.67 -8.26 -10.14
C GLN A 632 23.99 -7.04 -10.78
N ASN A 633 24.41 -5.82 -10.43
CA ASN A 633 23.89 -4.56 -10.95
C ASN A 633 22.38 -4.41 -10.74
N TYR A 634 21.94 -4.63 -9.50
CA TYR A 634 20.58 -4.32 -9.06
C TYR A 634 20.43 -2.88 -8.60
N GLY A 635 19.36 -2.22 -9.04
CA GLY A 635 18.85 -1.01 -8.41
C GLY A 635 19.86 0.14 -8.32
N HIS A 636 19.54 1.09 -7.44
CA HIS A 636 20.45 2.16 -7.09
C HIS A 636 21.58 1.66 -6.17
N ARG A 637 22.80 1.63 -6.70
CA ARG A 637 23.99 1.08 -6.02
C ARG A 637 24.27 1.73 -4.67
N GLU A 638 24.22 3.05 -4.57
CA GLU A 638 24.54 3.77 -3.32
C GLU A 638 23.54 3.46 -2.21
N THR A 639 22.27 3.22 -2.58
CA THR A 639 21.21 2.86 -1.63
C THR A 639 21.44 1.45 -1.08
N LEU A 640 21.79 0.49 -1.93
CA LEU A 640 22.17 -0.85 -1.49
C LEU A 640 23.42 -0.82 -0.61
N GLN A 641 24.43 -0.02 -0.98
CA GLN A 641 25.65 0.11 -0.19
C GLN A 641 25.36 0.71 1.20
N SER A 642 24.59 1.80 1.24
CA SER A 642 24.19 2.43 2.51
C SER A 642 23.41 1.47 3.40
N ARG A 643 22.61 0.57 2.81
CA ARG A 643 21.92 -0.48 3.56
C ARG A 643 22.88 -1.53 4.11
N VAL A 644 23.84 -2.00 3.30
CA VAL A 644 24.90 -2.91 3.75
C VAL A 644 25.65 -2.32 4.92
N ASP A 645 26.05 -1.04 4.81
CA ASP A 645 26.79 -0.34 5.86
C ASP A 645 25.97 -0.27 7.16
N ALA A 646 24.68 0.08 7.07
CA ALA A 646 23.79 0.12 8.24
C ALA A 646 23.65 -1.24 8.93
N LEU A 647 23.59 -2.34 8.17
CA LEU A 647 23.53 -3.70 8.71
C LEU A 647 24.87 -4.11 9.34
N LYS A 648 26.01 -3.81 8.71
CA LYS A 648 27.34 -4.04 9.28
C LYS A 648 27.53 -3.25 10.59
N THR A 649 27.12 -1.98 10.63
CA THR A 649 27.13 -1.17 11.85
C THR A 649 26.25 -1.78 12.95
N TRP A 650 25.06 -2.30 12.63
CA TRP A 650 24.25 -3.01 13.63
C TRP A 650 24.94 -4.29 14.12
N LEU A 651 25.60 -5.05 13.25
CA LEU A 651 26.34 -6.27 13.61
C LEU A 651 27.57 -6.02 14.50
N GLU A 652 28.15 -4.82 14.51
CA GLU A 652 29.24 -4.46 15.43
C GLU A 652 28.78 -4.40 16.89
N LYS A 653 27.53 -3.98 17.13
CA LYS A 653 26.91 -3.91 18.46
C LYS A 653 25.44 -4.33 18.40
N PRO A 654 25.17 -5.63 18.21
CA PRO A 654 23.82 -6.12 18.04
C PRO A 654 23.06 -5.93 19.35
N THR A 655 22.07 -5.05 19.31
CA THR A 655 21.16 -4.75 20.41
C THR A 655 19.74 -4.75 19.89
N LEU A 656 18.84 -5.32 20.67
CA LEU A 656 17.41 -5.37 20.40
C LEU A 656 16.65 -4.65 21.51
N LEU A 657 15.62 -3.92 21.13
CA LEU A 657 14.62 -3.39 22.02
C LEU A 657 13.75 -4.54 22.56
N ALA A 658 13.26 -4.38 23.78
CA ALA A 658 12.31 -5.27 24.40
C ALA A 658 11.21 -4.45 25.09
N ALA A 659 10.00 -4.98 25.13
CA ALA A 659 8.91 -4.39 25.91
C ALA A 659 9.31 -4.26 27.39
N ASP A 660 8.83 -3.23 28.07
CA ASP A 660 8.96 -3.13 29.52
C ASP A 660 8.13 -4.24 30.20
N PRO A 661 8.57 -4.79 31.36
CA PRO A 661 7.88 -5.90 32.03
C PRO A 661 6.42 -5.60 32.41
N ASP A 662 6.10 -4.34 32.65
CA ASP A 662 4.81 -3.80 33.09
C ASP A 662 4.12 -2.98 31.98
N ALA A 663 4.52 -3.17 30.72
CA ALA A 663 3.85 -2.53 29.58
C ALA A 663 2.36 -2.89 29.51
N GLU A 664 1.52 -1.89 29.24
CA GLU A 664 0.07 -2.06 29.18
C GLU A 664 -0.39 -2.51 27.78
N TYR A 665 -1.31 -3.46 27.76
CA TYR A 665 -1.95 -3.96 26.54
C TYR A 665 -3.46 -3.88 26.73
N ALA A 666 -4.18 -3.57 25.65
CA ALA A 666 -5.62 -3.49 25.72
C ALA A 666 -6.30 -4.87 25.85
N ALA A 667 -5.62 -5.92 25.40
CA ALA A 667 -5.99 -7.30 25.66
C ALA A 667 -4.75 -8.20 25.59
N THR A 668 -4.83 -9.33 26.28
CA THR A 668 -3.81 -10.38 26.24
C THR A 668 -4.47 -11.71 25.89
N LEU A 669 -3.98 -12.34 24.83
CA LEU A 669 -4.37 -13.68 24.40
C LEU A 669 -3.21 -14.64 24.68
N GLU A 670 -3.31 -15.40 25.77
CA GLU A 670 -2.37 -16.46 26.08
C GLU A 670 -2.81 -17.78 25.43
N ILE A 671 -1.93 -18.40 24.66
CA ILE A 671 -2.18 -19.65 23.92
C ILE A 671 -1.21 -20.72 24.41
N ASP A 672 -1.74 -21.77 25.04
CA ASP A 672 -0.97 -22.94 25.43
C ASP A 672 -0.81 -23.89 24.23
N LEU A 673 0.43 -24.11 23.79
CA LEU A 673 0.73 -25.02 22.69
C LEU A 673 0.32 -26.47 23.02
N ALA A 674 0.20 -26.83 24.30
CA ALA A 674 -0.32 -28.12 24.72
C ALA A 674 -1.82 -28.30 24.45
N GLU A 675 -2.59 -27.22 24.20
CA GLU A 675 -4.00 -27.29 23.81
C GLU A 675 -4.20 -27.53 22.30
N ILE A 676 -3.15 -27.42 21.48
CA ILE A 676 -3.22 -27.63 20.03
C ILE A 676 -2.82 -29.07 19.73
N ASP A 677 -3.80 -29.96 19.56
CA ASP A 677 -3.59 -31.39 19.31
C ASP A 677 -3.79 -31.82 17.86
N GLU A 678 -4.42 -31.00 17.03
CA GLU A 678 -4.60 -31.27 15.61
C GLU A 678 -4.42 -29.99 14.77
N PRO A 679 -4.19 -30.12 13.44
CA PRO A 679 -4.06 -28.97 12.57
C PRO A 679 -5.28 -28.06 12.59
N ILE A 680 -5.05 -26.76 12.40
CA ILE A 680 -6.10 -25.73 12.37
C ILE A 680 -6.10 -25.08 10.98
N LEU A 681 -7.28 -24.94 10.38
CA LEU A 681 -7.48 -24.40 9.04
C LEU A 681 -8.47 -23.25 9.07
N CYS A 682 -8.38 -22.30 8.13
CA CYS A 682 -9.46 -21.34 7.91
C CYS A 682 -10.44 -21.88 6.86
N CYS A 683 -11.71 -21.95 7.20
CA CYS A 683 -12.78 -22.46 6.34
C CYS A 683 -13.11 -21.50 5.19
N PRO A 684 -13.71 -22.00 4.09
CA PRO A 684 -14.00 -21.21 2.90
C PRO A 684 -14.63 -19.85 3.16
N ASN A 685 -14.11 -18.84 2.47
CA ASN A 685 -14.65 -17.48 2.35
C ASN A 685 -14.45 -16.56 3.55
N ASP A 686 -13.83 -17.01 4.65
CA ASP A 686 -13.47 -16.14 5.77
C ASP A 686 -12.15 -16.56 6.45
N PRO A 687 -11.10 -15.72 6.46
CA PRO A 687 -9.86 -16.01 7.18
C PRO A 687 -10.04 -16.03 8.71
N ASP A 688 -11.14 -15.50 9.25
CA ASP A 688 -11.51 -15.59 10.67
C ASP A 688 -12.12 -16.93 11.08
N ASP A 689 -12.66 -17.72 10.13
CA ASP A 689 -13.34 -18.99 10.41
C ASP A 689 -12.34 -20.14 10.59
N ALA A 690 -11.47 -20.01 11.60
CA ALA A 690 -10.51 -21.02 11.99
C ALA A 690 -11.19 -22.20 12.71
N ARG A 691 -10.94 -23.42 12.24
CA ARG A 691 -11.51 -24.68 12.75
C ARG A 691 -10.46 -25.78 12.81
N GLN A 692 -10.69 -26.74 13.69
CA GLN A 692 -9.84 -27.93 13.77
C GLN A 692 -10.07 -28.85 12.57
N LEU A 693 -9.04 -29.60 12.17
CA LEU A 693 -9.10 -30.53 11.03
C LEU A 693 -10.25 -31.53 11.15
N SER A 694 -10.48 -32.08 12.35
CA SER A 694 -11.56 -33.03 12.63
C SER A 694 -12.96 -32.53 12.28
N GLU A 695 -13.18 -31.21 12.30
CA GLU A 695 -14.48 -30.58 11.98
C GLU A 695 -14.78 -30.57 10.47
N VAL A 696 -13.74 -30.68 9.63
CA VAL A 696 -13.82 -30.49 8.17
C VAL A 696 -13.24 -31.66 7.37
N ALA A 697 -12.73 -32.69 8.05
CA ALA A 697 -12.20 -33.90 7.46
C ALA A 697 -13.21 -34.59 6.52
N GLY A 698 -12.69 -35.21 5.45
CA GLY A 698 -13.49 -35.85 4.40
C GLY A 698 -14.03 -34.90 3.33
N THR A 699 -13.79 -33.58 3.44
CA THR A 699 -14.15 -32.63 2.38
C THR A 699 -13.32 -32.89 1.13
N ASN A 700 -13.97 -33.16 -0.01
CA ASN A 700 -13.30 -33.35 -1.30
C ASN A 700 -12.61 -32.06 -1.77
N ILE A 701 -11.40 -32.20 -2.29
CA ILE A 701 -10.57 -31.09 -2.76
C ILE A 701 -10.20 -31.31 -4.23
N ASP A 702 -10.52 -30.31 -5.05
CA ASP A 702 -10.21 -30.30 -6.49
C ASP A 702 -8.77 -29.86 -6.76
N GLU A 703 -8.33 -28.79 -6.09
CA GLU A 703 -7.05 -28.13 -6.35
C GLU A 703 -6.32 -27.76 -5.06
N VAL A 704 -4.99 -27.80 -5.10
CA VAL A 704 -4.12 -27.43 -3.99
C VAL A 704 -3.07 -26.43 -4.46
N PHE A 705 -2.90 -25.33 -3.72
CA PHE A 705 -1.88 -24.31 -3.98
C PHE A 705 -0.90 -24.20 -2.83
N ILE A 706 0.39 -24.37 -3.14
CA ILE A 706 1.50 -24.19 -2.19
C ILE A 706 2.48 -23.17 -2.77
N GLY A 707 2.49 -21.97 -2.19
CA GLY A 707 3.48 -20.95 -2.56
C GLY A 707 2.97 -19.52 -2.44
N SER A 708 3.38 -18.82 -1.38
CA SER A 708 3.08 -17.39 -1.22
C SER A 708 4.18 -16.73 -0.36
N CYS A 709 3.96 -15.49 0.07
CA CYS A 709 4.82 -14.85 1.07
C CYS A 709 4.87 -15.63 2.41
N MET A 710 3.85 -16.44 2.73
CA MET A 710 3.81 -17.30 3.91
C MET A 710 4.72 -18.52 3.84
N THR A 711 5.39 -18.76 2.71
CA THR A 711 6.21 -19.96 2.50
C THR A 711 7.69 -19.61 2.35
N ASN A 712 8.54 -20.54 2.74
CA ASN A 712 9.99 -20.52 2.67
C ASN A 712 10.47 -21.89 2.18
N ILE A 713 11.76 -22.05 1.88
CA ILE A 713 12.31 -23.27 1.29
C ILE A 713 12.00 -24.56 2.08
N GLY A 714 11.89 -24.48 3.42
CA GLY A 714 11.62 -25.63 4.27
C GLY A 714 10.29 -26.29 3.98
N HIS A 715 9.25 -25.47 3.74
CA HIS A 715 7.93 -25.93 3.32
C HIS A 715 8.00 -26.74 2.03
N PHE A 716 8.74 -26.24 1.03
CA PHE A 716 8.91 -26.94 -0.24
C PHE A 716 9.67 -28.26 -0.04
N ARG A 717 10.74 -28.30 0.76
CA ARG A 717 11.45 -29.55 1.06
C ARG A 717 10.54 -30.58 1.74
N ALA A 718 9.72 -30.17 2.70
CA ALA A 718 8.74 -31.03 3.36
C ALA A 718 7.73 -31.60 2.36
N VAL A 719 7.17 -30.75 1.49
CA VAL A 719 6.29 -31.18 0.39
C VAL A 719 6.99 -32.18 -0.53
N GLY A 720 8.23 -31.89 -0.95
CA GLY A 720 9.04 -32.78 -1.76
C GLY A 720 9.23 -34.16 -1.10
N LYS A 721 9.52 -34.20 0.20
CA LYS A 721 9.68 -35.44 0.97
C LYS A 721 8.38 -36.24 1.04
N LEU A 722 7.23 -35.57 1.25
CA LEU A 722 5.91 -36.21 1.27
C LEU A 722 5.55 -36.80 -0.11
N LEU A 723 5.99 -36.17 -1.19
CA LEU A 723 5.72 -36.60 -2.56
C LEU A 723 6.70 -37.67 -3.08
N ASP A 724 7.89 -37.83 -2.49
CA ASP A 724 8.98 -38.65 -3.04
C ASP A 724 8.61 -40.14 -3.27
N LYS A 725 7.85 -40.70 -2.32
CA LYS A 725 7.38 -42.09 -2.33
C LYS A 725 6.00 -42.28 -2.95
N LEU A 726 5.41 -41.27 -3.58
CA LEU A 726 4.16 -41.44 -4.32
C LEU A 726 4.36 -42.46 -5.45
N PRO A 727 3.61 -43.58 -5.45
CA PRO A 727 3.63 -44.52 -6.57
C PRO A 727 2.91 -43.95 -7.80
N ASP A 728 1.92 -43.05 -7.61
CA ASP A 728 1.03 -42.49 -8.63
C ASP A 728 1.05 -40.94 -8.66
N LEU A 729 0.02 -40.34 -9.27
CA LEU A 729 -0.25 -38.91 -9.32
C LEU A 729 -0.97 -38.42 -8.05
N THR A 730 -0.88 -37.12 -7.78
CA THR A 730 -1.79 -36.46 -6.83
C THR A 730 -3.23 -36.58 -7.31
N HIS A 731 -4.18 -36.70 -6.37
CA HIS A 731 -5.61 -36.80 -6.68
C HIS A 731 -6.24 -35.42 -6.92
N SER A 732 -5.75 -34.38 -6.24
CA SER A 732 -6.08 -32.98 -6.54
C SER A 732 -5.04 -32.35 -7.45
N ALA A 733 -5.40 -31.37 -8.28
CA ALA A 733 -4.43 -30.64 -9.08
C ALA A 733 -3.52 -29.80 -8.18
N LEU A 734 -2.21 -30.06 -8.22
CA LEU A 734 -1.23 -29.41 -7.34
C LEU A 734 -0.50 -28.27 -8.06
N TRP A 735 -0.49 -27.10 -7.44
CA TRP A 735 0.23 -25.90 -7.88
C TRP A 735 1.34 -25.57 -6.89
N ILE A 736 2.56 -25.38 -7.39
CA ILE A 736 3.76 -25.09 -6.59
C ILE A 736 4.38 -23.78 -7.09
N ALA A 737 4.51 -22.77 -6.22
CA ALA A 737 5.10 -21.47 -6.58
C ALA A 737 6.19 -21.07 -5.57
N PRO A 738 7.48 -21.36 -5.82
CA PRO A 738 8.57 -20.92 -4.96
C PRO A 738 8.55 -19.39 -4.78
N PRO A 739 8.79 -18.85 -3.58
CA PRO A 739 8.62 -17.42 -3.33
C PRO A 739 9.70 -16.58 -4.00
N THR A 740 10.92 -17.10 -4.20
CA THR A 740 11.99 -16.39 -4.91
C THR A 740 12.72 -17.29 -5.91
N LYS A 741 13.45 -16.66 -6.82
CA LYS A 741 14.38 -17.39 -7.72
C LYS A 741 15.48 -18.13 -6.96
N MET A 742 15.86 -17.68 -5.76
CA MET A 742 16.88 -18.34 -4.94
C MET A 742 16.35 -19.66 -4.40
N ASP A 743 15.11 -19.66 -3.91
CA ASP A 743 14.41 -20.89 -3.49
C ASP A 743 14.28 -21.85 -4.68
N ALA A 744 13.81 -21.36 -5.83
CA ALA A 744 13.68 -22.19 -7.04
C ALA A 744 15.02 -22.78 -7.50
N ALA A 745 16.11 -22.00 -7.44
CA ALA A 745 17.45 -22.48 -7.79
C ALA A 745 17.96 -23.55 -6.82
N GLN A 746 17.76 -23.35 -5.52
CA GLN A 746 18.17 -24.33 -4.50
C GLN A 746 17.35 -25.62 -4.59
N LEU A 747 16.02 -25.53 -4.76
CA LEU A 747 15.16 -26.71 -4.96
C LEU A 747 15.55 -27.49 -6.23
N ARG A 748 16.02 -26.80 -7.28
CA ARG A 748 16.57 -27.44 -8.48
C ARG A 748 17.90 -28.14 -8.20
N LYS A 749 18.81 -27.49 -7.46
CA LYS A 749 20.12 -28.05 -7.05
C LYS A 749 19.95 -29.31 -6.19
N GLU A 750 18.93 -29.34 -5.33
CA GLU A 750 18.57 -30.48 -4.48
C GLU A 750 17.79 -31.58 -5.23
N GLY A 751 17.41 -31.36 -6.49
CA GLY A 751 16.65 -32.33 -7.29
C GLY A 751 15.16 -32.44 -6.96
N ILE A 752 14.67 -31.65 -6.00
CA ILE A 752 13.27 -31.68 -5.53
C ILE A 752 12.28 -31.29 -6.62
N LEU A 753 12.68 -30.41 -7.55
CA LEU A 753 11.86 -30.04 -8.69
C LEU A 753 11.41 -31.26 -9.51
N ASN A 754 12.25 -32.30 -9.63
CA ASN A 754 11.89 -33.53 -10.33
C ASN A 754 10.78 -34.30 -9.61
N THR A 755 10.72 -34.24 -8.28
CA THR A 755 9.65 -34.84 -7.49
C THR A 755 8.31 -34.19 -7.78
N TYR A 756 8.26 -32.85 -7.90
CA TYR A 756 7.05 -32.13 -8.28
C TYR A 756 6.58 -32.48 -9.70
N ILE A 757 7.52 -32.55 -10.65
CA ILE A 757 7.20 -32.93 -12.04
C ILE A 757 6.66 -34.35 -12.10
N ARG A 758 7.25 -35.31 -11.37
CA ARG A 758 6.76 -36.69 -11.26
C ARG A 758 5.34 -36.76 -10.70
N ALA A 759 5.03 -35.92 -9.71
CA ALA A 759 3.69 -35.78 -9.14
C ALA A 759 2.69 -35.01 -10.03
N ARG A 760 3.12 -34.57 -11.23
CA ARG A 760 2.38 -33.68 -12.15
C ARG A 760 1.90 -32.37 -11.52
N ALA A 761 2.66 -31.87 -10.55
CA ALA A 761 2.43 -30.53 -10.05
C ALA A 761 2.73 -29.50 -11.14
N ARG A 762 1.90 -28.46 -11.22
CA ARG A 762 2.18 -27.27 -12.01
C ARG A 762 3.10 -26.36 -11.22
N VAL A 763 4.35 -26.26 -11.67
CA VAL A 763 5.35 -25.38 -11.04
C VAL A 763 5.31 -24.03 -11.74
N GLU A 764 4.94 -23.00 -10.99
CA GLU A 764 4.85 -21.62 -11.44
C GLU A 764 6.19 -20.89 -11.29
N GLU A 765 6.38 -19.83 -12.08
CA GLU A 765 7.49 -18.90 -11.92
C GLU A 765 7.46 -18.23 -10.53
N PRO A 766 8.61 -17.86 -9.95
CA PRO A 766 8.64 -17.18 -8.67
C PRO A 766 7.80 -15.90 -8.66
N GLY A 767 6.89 -15.81 -7.69
CA GLY A 767 5.94 -14.71 -7.58
C GLY A 767 4.70 -15.08 -6.77
N CYS A 768 3.72 -14.18 -6.75
CA CYS A 768 2.50 -14.36 -5.96
C CYS A 768 1.54 -15.41 -6.54
N SER A 769 1.61 -15.68 -7.85
CA SER A 769 0.80 -16.68 -8.55
C SER A 769 -0.70 -16.61 -8.15
N LEU A 770 -1.31 -17.72 -7.74
CA LEU A 770 -2.73 -17.82 -7.38
C LEU A 770 -3.12 -17.01 -6.14
N CYS A 771 -2.18 -16.57 -5.31
CA CYS A 771 -2.47 -15.82 -4.08
C CYS A 771 -3.30 -14.55 -4.34
N MET A 772 -3.10 -13.90 -5.49
CA MET A 772 -3.87 -12.72 -5.88
C MET A 772 -5.05 -13.01 -6.79
N GLY A 773 -5.00 -14.08 -7.59
CA GLY A 773 -6.04 -14.41 -8.58
C GLY A 773 -6.21 -13.37 -9.68
N ASN A 774 -5.17 -12.57 -9.98
CA ASN A 774 -5.22 -11.53 -11.02
C ASN A 774 -4.76 -12.01 -12.41
N GLN A 775 -4.09 -13.17 -12.47
CA GLN A 775 -3.60 -13.82 -13.69
C GLN A 775 -4.14 -15.25 -13.76
N ALA A 776 -3.35 -16.24 -13.32
CA ALA A 776 -3.83 -17.60 -13.14
C ALA A 776 -4.87 -17.65 -12.01
N GLN A 777 -5.86 -18.52 -12.19
CA GLN A 777 -6.92 -18.80 -11.24
C GLN A 777 -7.17 -20.32 -11.19
N VAL A 778 -7.71 -20.78 -10.07
CA VAL A 778 -8.30 -22.13 -10.00
C VAL A 778 -9.54 -22.20 -10.88
N ARG A 779 -9.96 -23.42 -11.23
CA ARG A 779 -11.20 -23.65 -11.97
C ARG A 779 -12.39 -23.04 -11.24
N GLU A 780 -13.31 -22.48 -12.01
CA GLU A 780 -14.56 -21.95 -11.48
C GLU A 780 -15.29 -23.01 -10.63
N GLY A 781 -15.75 -22.59 -9.45
CA GLY A 781 -16.46 -23.46 -8.50
C GLY A 781 -15.58 -24.49 -7.78
N ALA A 782 -14.27 -24.52 -7.99
CA ALA A 782 -13.38 -25.50 -7.35
C ALA A 782 -13.36 -25.35 -5.82
N THR A 783 -13.29 -26.49 -5.13
CA THR A 783 -12.92 -26.52 -3.71
C THR A 783 -11.41 -26.71 -3.61
N ALA A 784 -10.71 -25.79 -2.95
CA ALA A 784 -9.27 -25.76 -2.92
C ALA A 784 -8.68 -25.69 -1.50
N VAL A 785 -7.47 -26.19 -1.33
CA VAL A 785 -6.62 -25.93 -0.14
C VAL A 785 -5.46 -25.05 -0.57
N SER A 786 -5.17 -24.00 0.18
CA SER A 786 -4.17 -23.00 -0.17
C SER A 786 -3.28 -22.64 1.00
N THR A 787 -1.99 -22.45 0.74
CA THR A 787 -1.05 -21.83 1.69
C THR A 787 -0.93 -20.31 1.50
N SER A 788 -1.77 -19.70 0.66
CA SER A 788 -1.92 -18.24 0.53
C SER A 788 -2.41 -17.60 1.83
N THR A 789 -2.48 -16.27 1.87
CA THR A 789 -2.95 -15.53 3.05
C THR A 789 -4.47 -15.34 3.10
N ARG A 790 -5.16 -15.40 1.95
CA ARG A 790 -6.59 -15.04 1.83
C ARG A 790 -7.39 -16.08 1.10
N ASN A 791 -8.60 -16.31 1.59
CA ASN A 791 -9.63 -17.17 1.02
C ASN A 791 -10.99 -16.47 0.81
N PHE A 792 -11.01 -15.13 0.71
CA PHE A 792 -12.23 -14.38 0.40
C PHE A 792 -12.96 -14.91 -0.85
N PRO A 793 -14.28 -14.72 -0.97
CA PRO A 793 -15.03 -15.09 -2.17
C PRO A 793 -14.35 -14.59 -3.45
N ASN A 794 -14.30 -15.45 -4.47
CA ASN A 794 -13.74 -15.16 -5.79
C ASN A 794 -12.23 -14.81 -5.81
N ARG A 795 -11.50 -15.04 -4.71
CA ARG A 795 -10.09 -14.63 -4.60
C ARG A 795 -9.14 -15.48 -5.44
N LEU A 796 -9.18 -16.81 -5.30
CA LEU A 796 -8.33 -17.73 -6.09
C LEU A 796 -8.97 -18.06 -7.45
N GLY A 797 -10.29 -17.93 -7.55
CA GLY A 797 -11.08 -18.20 -8.74
C GLY A 797 -12.57 -17.98 -8.47
N GLN A 798 -13.34 -17.71 -9.53
CA GLN A 798 -14.77 -17.43 -9.42
C GLN A 798 -15.53 -18.59 -8.78
N GLY A 799 -16.38 -18.29 -7.78
CA GLY A 799 -17.20 -19.28 -7.08
C GLY A 799 -16.41 -20.34 -6.29
N SER A 800 -15.09 -20.21 -6.17
CA SER A 800 -14.25 -21.18 -5.46
C SER A 800 -14.49 -21.17 -3.95
N LYS A 801 -14.27 -22.33 -3.32
CA LYS A 801 -14.32 -22.52 -1.86
C LYS A 801 -12.92 -22.87 -1.36
N VAL A 802 -12.26 -21.96 -0.67
CA VAL A 802 -10.83 -22.09 -0.37
C VAL A 802 -10.58 -22.27 1.12
N PHE A 803 -9.95 -23.39 1.50
CA PHE A 803 -9.40 -23.58 2.83
C PHE A 803 -7.98 -23.02 2.91
N LEU A 804 -7.62 -22.37 4.02
CA LEU A 804 -6.23 -22.00 4.30
C LEU A 804 -5.59 -23.04 5.23
N ALA A 805 -4.42 -23.55 4.88
CA ALA A 805 -3.74 -24.64 5.61
C ALA A 805 -2.21 -24.51 5.58
N SER A 806 -1.53 -25.36 6.35
CA SER A 806 -0.08 -25.59 6.28
C SER A 806 0.33 -26.27 4.97
N ALA A 807 1.61 -26.17 4.60
CA ALA A 807 2.13 -26.78 3.38
C ALA A 807 2.11 -28.31 3.46
N GLU A 808 2.38 -28.86 4.65
CA GLU A 808 2.37 -30.28 4.95
C GLU A 808 0.96 -30.86 4.82
N LEU A 809 -0.05 -30.19 5.42
CA LEU A 809 -1.44 -30.61 5.30
C LEU A 809 -1.96 -30.45 3.87
N ALA A 810 -1.58 -29.36 3.18
CA ALA A 810 -1.92 -29.15 1.77
C ALA A 810 -1.34 -30.27 0.89
N ALA A 811 -0.09 -30.68 1.10
CA ALA A 811 0.52 -31.79 0.36
C ALA A 811 -0.16 -33.13 0.63
N VAL A 812 -0.45 -33.44 1.90
CA VAL A 812 -1.22 -34.66 2.25
C VAL A 812 -2.60 -34.63 1.58
N THR A 813 -3.25 -33.47 1.56
CA THR A 813 -4.54 -33.30 0.91
C THR A 813 -4.45 -33.49 -0.60
N ALA A 814 -3.43 -32.95 -1.27
CA ALA A 814 -3.19 -33.18 -2.69
C ALA A 814 -2.97 -34.67 -3.01
N ILE A 815 -2.27 -35.38 -2.12
CA ILE A 815 -2.03 -36.82 -2.22
C ILE A 815 -3.32 -37.63 -2.09
N LEU A 816 -4.30 -37.17 -1.31
CA LEU A 816 -5.51 -37.94 -1.00
C LEU A 816 -6.74 -37.54 -1.84
N GLY A 817 -6.82 -36.28 -2.27
CA GLY A 817 -8.00 -35.72 -2.94
C GLY A 817 -9.07 -35.18 -2.01
N TYR A 818 -8.82 -35.19 -0.69
CA TYR A 818 -9.73 -34.72 0.34
C TYR A 818 -8.97 -34.33 1.61
N LEU A 819 -9.60 -33.55 2.50
CA LEU A 819 -9.03 -33.21 3.81
C LEU A 819 -8.92 -34.48 4.69
N PRO A 820 -7.72 -34.90 5.12
CA PRO A 820 -7.53 -36.15 5.86
C PRO A 820 -8.17 -36.12 7.24
N SER A 821 -8.40 -37.30 7.83
CA SER A 821 -8.55 -37.40 9.29
C SER A 821 -7.23 -37.07 9.99
N VAL A 822 -7.29 -36.76 11.30
CA VAL A 822 -6.10 -36.46 12.11
C VAL A 822 -5.09 -37.62 12.09
N ASP A 823 -5.57 -38.86 12.14
CA ASP A 823 -4.71 -40.04 12.13
C ASP A 823 -4.07 -40.27 10.76
N GLU A 824 -4.80 -40.08 9.67
CA GLU A 824 -4.25 -40.14 8.31
C GLU A 824 -3.18 -39.07 8.09
N TYR A 825 -3.43 -37.85 8.57
CA TYR A 825 -2.48 -36.76 8.52
C TYR A 825 -1.20 -37.14 9.29
N ARG A 826 -1.32 -37.48 10.57
CA ARG A 826 -0.18 -37.84 11.45
C ARG A 826 0.64 -38.99 10.87
N SER A 827 -0.03 -40.04 10.39
CA SER A 827 0.64 -41.19 9.79
C SER A 827 1.46 -40.84 8.54
N ARG A 828 1.07 -39.81 7.80
CA ARG A 828 1.79 -39.39 6.58
C ARG A 828 2.91 -38.41 6.89
N VAL A 829 2.70 -37.47 7.81
CA VAL A 829 3.72 -36.47 8.16
C VAL A 829 4.81 -37.03 9.09
N SER A 830 4.62 -38.21 9.69
CA SER A 830 5.65 -38.84 10.53
C SER A 830 6.98 -39.09 9.81
N VAL A 831 6.98 -39.19 8.47
CA VAL A 831 8.22 -39.31 7.69
C VAL A 831 9.09 -38.05 7.75
N LEU A 832 8.50 -36.89 8.09
CA LEU A 832 9.23 -35.63 8.19
C LEU A 832 10.08 -35.55 9.46
N SER A 833 9.72 -36.29 10.52
CA SER A 833 10.50 -36.29 11.77
C SER A 833 11.87 -36.96 11.65
N GLU A 834 12.08 -37.78 10.62
CA GLU A 834 13.37 -38.47 10.40
C GLU A 834 14.49 -37.49 9.97
N ASP A 835 14.12 -36.36 9.33
CA ASP A 835 15.05 -35.43 8.67
C ASP A 835 14.79 -33.96 9.06
N GLN A 836 14.08 -33.70 10.16
CA GLN A 836 13.52 -32.39 10.51
C GLN A 836 14.56 -31.24 10.48
N ASP A 837 15.75 -31.47 11.06
CA ASP A 837 16.83 -30.47 11.11
C ASP A 837 17.42 -30.11 9.74
N SER A 838 17.28 -31.00 8.75
CA SER A 838 17.77 -30.78 7.39
C SER A 838 16.70 -30.15 6.49
N LEU A 839 15.43 -30.53 6.68
CA LEU A 839 14.31 -30.05 5.87
C LEU A 839 14.09 -28.56 6.08
N TYR A 840 14.07 -28.10 7.33
CA TYR A 840 13.73 -26.71 7.66
C TYR A 840 14.94 -25.77 7.78
N GLN A 841 16.07 -26.12 7.15
CA GLN A 841 17.22 -25.19 7.05
C GLN A 841 16.90 -24.01 6.14
N GLU A 842 17.14 -22.80 6.64
CA GLU A 842 16.97 -21.57 5.88
C GLU A 842 18.00 -21.41 4.76
N LEU A 843 17.75 -20.48 3.84
CA LEU A 843 18.76 -20.02 2.89
C LEU A 843 19.74 -19.05 3.59
N LEU A 844 20.98 -19.49 3.79
CA LEU A 844 22.06 -18.70 4.38
C LEU A 844 23.09 -18.37 3.30
N PHE A 845 23.00 -17.16 2.73
CA PHE A 845 23.80 -16.75 1.57
C PHE A 845 25.28 -16.57 1.92
N ASP A 846 25.60 -16.26 3.18
CA ASP A 846 26.96 -16.22 3.72
C ASP A 846 27.63 -17.62 3.78
N GLN A 847 26.84 -18.69 3.63
CA GLN A 847 27.31 -20.07 3.64
C GLN A 847 27.27 -20.72 2.25
N ASP A 848 26.73 -20.05 1.24
CA ASP A 848 26.76 -20.52 -0.15
C ASP A 848 27.92 -19.85 -0.91
N VAL A 849 28.88 -20.68 -1.33
CA VAL A 849 30.10 -20.26 -2.03
C VAL A 849 29.79 -19.40 -3.27
N ALA A 850 28.69 -19.67 -3.99
CA ALA A 850 28.34 -18.92 -5.19
C ALA A 850 27.96 -17.47 -4.88
N TYR A 851 27.33 -17.22 -3.73
CA TYR A 851 26.96 -15.87 -3.29
C TYR A 851 28.15 -15.17 -2.65
N GLN A 852 28.87 -15.85 -1.75
CA GLN A 852 30.04 -15.29 -1.07
C GLN A 852 31.13 -14.84 -2.05
N THR A 853 31.41 -15.64 -3.08
CA THR A 853 32.43 -15.30 -4.09
C THR A 853 32.14 -13.97 -4.79
N VAL A 854 30.88 -13.69 -5.12
CA VAL A 854 30.49 -12.43 -5.77
C VAL A 854 30.52 -11.27 -4.78
N ALA A 855 30.12 -11.52 -3.52
CA ALA A 855 30.17 -10.52 -2.46
C ALA A 855 31.62 -10.06 -2.19
N ASP A 856 32.56 -10.98 -2.01
CA ASP A 856 34.00 -10.69 -1.79
C ASP A 856 34.61 -9.88 -2.94
N GLN A 857 34.25 -10.22 -4.18
CA GLN A 857 34.68 -9.48 -5.38
C GLN A 857 34.09 -8.07 -5.44
N THR A 858 32.91 -7.87 -4.87
CA THR A 858 32.24 -6.57 -4.84
C THR A 858 32.85 -5.68 -3.76
N GLU A 859 33.08 -6.22 -2.56
CA GLU A 859 33.71 -5.50 -1.45
C GLU A 859 35.13 -5.04 -1.81
N SER A 860 35.93 -5.93 -2.41
CA SER A 860 37.29 -5.59 -2.86
C SER A 860 37.32 -4.49 -3.94
N ARG A 861 36.35 -4.45 -4.86
CA ARG A 861 36.22 -3.37 -5.85
C ARG A 861 35.84 -2.03 -5.23
N ILE A 862 35.05 -2.03 -4.15
CA ILE A 862 34.65 -0.82 -3.45
C ILE A 862 35.85 -0.24 -2.67
N ALA A 863 36.58 -1.09 -1.95
CA ALA A 863 37.77 -0.70 -1.18
C ALA A 863 38.85 -0.03 -2.03
N VAL A 864 38.98 -0.41 -3.31
CA VAL A 864 39.95 0.16 -4.27
C VAL A 864 39.52 1.53 -4.81
N VAL A 865 38.23 1.88 -4.80
CA VAL A 865 37.71 3.18 -5.29
C VAL A 865 37.67 4.24 -4.18
N SER A 866 37.70 3.82 -2.91
CA SER A 866 37.73 4.69 -1.73
C SER A 866 39.15 5.07 -1.22
N CYS A 867 40.20 4.59 -1.90
CA CYS A 867 41.60 4.97 -1.71
C CYS A 867 42.07 5.86 -2.87
#